data_AF-A0A930YYB6-F1
#
_entry.id   AF-A0A930YYB6-F1
#
_cell.length_a   1.000
_cell.length_b   1.000
_cell.length_c   1.000
_cell.angle_alpha   90.00
_cell.angle_beta   90.00
_cell.angle_gamma   90.00
#
_symmetry.space_group_name_H-M   'P 1'
#
loop_
_entity.id
_entity.type
_entity.pdbx_description
1 polymer ?
#
loop_
_entity_poly.entity_id
_entity_poly.type
_entity_poly.pdbx_seq_one_letter_code
_entity_poly.pdbx_strand_id
1 'polypeptide(L)'
;MGRPLTGSLRSYQGLWWVSVPEVRGSSRRRHESFVAEADARSWLAQAVAAVRQGSPLPDPNRFRTKTRTSRKAPAQPQPSRIQPDIASVARAWMNAAYEDLRRGGPERAERVRRIVEGYLVPWFAPRTTTITDVSYLMAHEWLLRLVGRDRPGGPAKVLVWPASMSINGGDGELGLAEVAEAAGVSLPTVRRRWRAGQLPGAYRDHTGRVRVPVAAVAAITTKSRAPVGLSQGYVADALWVLRRILAFARANGLFPPGFDPTEGLDAPLADKAVARNAPRGGQTRPLTLGECAGLASHLHPVHQLALWIQRIMGLRISEAFGIAVGDVVDLGDTGLLGVQGQGGRTFTVRDDHGQIVAVPYKPTLKTAAGSRVLVVPPKLMELFRVAIEAFHTDPDTGDIDTTARLVPGLQTPNRSGQHAYRHAFEEAATAEQISSDHLGFSVSTHLLRKSCATDLAWTAGIEDAVRRRFMGHRAGEDVFGRIYTLDHPDVAPLAKVAEILDHNIAITIGGLMTPTVRRVHWGTANPTLVRADHIDATLAAAGWLVEPGNADDPMCDAQRVAAELDIYPTTARRWMTDGTIPTVAVPDATGVPRRHARLSDVWQVRDRLAGQILLPDLAQDLGLRYHEAYNMLRRLGVEAEQRPGNHEYQLTHEAADALRVEHQRIQALHRRSMKLAAAARALKVALSTAALMSRTGQLGVDPETDSSGARFVTRASVQECWLDRQVRTRPRAGAEPGVPIAEVARFTGQTTGALAELVRTGVLEEVLGRRCRQLSVRSLLAWIPTRTHNPL
;
A
#
# COMPACT_ATOMS: atom_id res chain seq x y z
N MET A 1 -58.79 -37.13 -48.76
CA MET A 1 -59.75 -36.74 -47.70
C MET A 1 -59.23 -35.44 -47.05
N GLY A 2 -59.78 -34.28 -47.43
CA GLY A 2 -59.30 -32.98 -46.91
C GLY A 2 -59.68 -32.76 -45.44
N ARG A 3 -58.83 -32.08 -44.67
CA ARG A 3 -59.08 -31.73 -43.26
C ARG A 3 -60.42 -30.97 -43.14
N PRO A 4 -61.27 -31.28 -42.14
CA PRO A 4 -62.53 -30.58 -41.94
C PRO A 4 -62.27 -29.10 -41.67
N LEU A 5 -63.05 -28.22 -42.32
CA LEU A 5 -63.00 -26.79 -42.07
C LEU A 5 -63.45 -26.53 -40.63
N THR A 6 -62.52 -26.11 -39.78
CA THR A 6 -62.74 -25.73 -38.38
C THR A 6 -62.33 -24.27 -38.14
N GLY A 7 -63.20 -23.50 -37.49
CA GLY A 7 -62.80 -22.22 -36.90
C GLY A 7 -62.12 -22.43 -35.54
N SER A 8 -61.52 -21.37 -35.00
CA SER A 8 -60.92 -21.38 -33.67
C SER A 8 -61.67 -20.43 -32.72
N LEU A 9 -61.79 -20.84 -31.46
CA LEU A 9 -62.37 -20.06 -30.37
C LEU A 9 -61.33 -19.96 -29.24
N ARG A 10 -61.08 -18.76 -28.73
CA ARG A 10 -60.13 -18.51 -27.62
C ARG A 10 -60.67 -17.44 -26.68
N SER A 11 -60.40 -17.56 -25.38
CA SER A 11 -60.72 -16.52 -24.38
C SER A 11 -59.49 -15.63 -24.14
N TYR A 12 -59.66 -14.31 -24.20
CA TYR A 12 -58.60 -13.32 -23.94
C TYR A 12 -59.18 -12.02 -23.37
N GLN A 13 -58.65 -11.54 -22.24
CA GLN A 13 -59.07 -10.30 -21.56
C GLN A 13 -60.59 -10.20 -21.29
N GLY A 14 -61.22 -11.29 -20.86
CA GLY A 14 -62.66 -11.32 -20.55
C GLY A 14 -63.57 -11.31 -21.79
N LEU A 15 -63.01 -11.49 -23.00
CA LEU A 15 -63.75 -11.60 -24.25
C LEU A 15 -63.45 -12.93 -24.95
N TRP A 16 -64.44 -13.45 -25.66
CA TRP A 16 -64.36 -14.65 -26.48
C TRP A 16 -64.09 -14.27 -27.93
N TRP A 17 -62.91 -14.62 -28.43
CA TRP A 17 -62.45 -14.35 -29.79
C TRP A 17 -62.65 -15.55 -30.69
N VAL A 18 -63.28 -15.34 -31.83
CA VAL A 18 -63.54 -16.35 -32.86
C VAL A 18 -62.74 -16.01 -34.11
N SER A 19 -62.18 -17.01 -34.79
CA SER A 19 -61.53 -16.85 -36.09
C SER A 19 -61.96 -17.92 -37.10
N VAL A 20 -62.38 -17.49 -38.29
CA VAL A 20 -62.81 -18.36 -39.40
C VAL A 20 -62.22 -17.85 -40.73
N PRO A 21 -61.86 -18.71 -41.69
CA PRO A 21 -61.47 -18.26 -43.03
C PRO A 21 -62.61 -17.47 -43.69
N GLU A 22 -62.30 -16.39 -44.43
CA GLU A 22 -63.32 -15.59 -45.11
C GLU A 22 -64.03 -16.37 -46.24
N VAL A 23 -63.29 -17.26 -46.91
CA VAL A 23 -63.77 -18.13 -47.99
C VAL A 23 -63.06 -19.48 -47.90
N ARG A 24 -63.66 -20.55 -48.44
CA ARG A 24 -63.08 -21.90 -48.40
C ARG A 24 -61.74 -21.92 -49.15
N GLY A 25 -60.66 -22.29 -48.44
CA GLY A 25 -59.30 -22.33 -49.00
C GLY A 25 -58.51 -21.02 -48.89
N SER A 26 -59.11 -19.94 -48.37
CA SER A 26 -58.40 -18.67 -48.14
C SER A 26 -57.47 -18.73 -46.91
N SER A 27 -56.30 -18.12 -47.03
CA SER A 27 -55.39 -17.86 -45.89
C SER A 27 -55.85 -16.67 -45.03
N ARG A 28 -56.73 -15.82 -45.57
CA ARG A 28 -57.27 -14.65 -44.87
C ARG A 28 -58.42 -15.07 -43.95
N ARG A 29 -58.31 -14.69 -42.68
CA ARG A 29 -59.28 -15.06 -41.63
C ARG A 29 -59.97 -13.81 -41.07
N ARG A 30 -61.28 -13.92 -40.85
CA ARG A 30 -62.05 -12.92 -40.13
C ARG A 30 -61.99 -13.22 -38.63
N HIS A 31 -61.81 -12.17 -37.84
CA HIS A 31 -61.75 -12.23 -36.39
C HIS A 31 -62.90 -11.42 -35.79
N GLU A 32 -63.62 -12.00 -34.84
CA GLU A 32 -64.71 -11.33 -34.12
C GLU A 32 -64.62 -11.63 -32.63
N SER A 33 -65.09 -10.70 -31.80
CA SER A 33 -65.14 -10.86 -30.34
C SER A 33 -66.55 -10.71 -29.77
N PHE A 34 -66.82 -11.49 -28.72
CA PHE A 34 -68.09 -11.58 -28.02
C PHE A 34 -67.86 -11.56 -26.50
N VAL A 35 -68.81 -11.01 -25.75
CA VAL A 35 -68.74 -10.98 -24.28
C VAL A 35 -69.15 -12.34 -23.70
N ALA A 36 -70.17 -12.98 -24.26
CA ALA A 36 -70.63 -14.31 -23.83
C ALA A 36 -70.04 -15.42 -24.72
N GLU A 37 -69.63 -16.53 -24.10
CA GLU A 37 -69.11 -17.70 -24.81
C GLU A 37 -70.16 -18.33 -25.74
N ALA A 38 -71.42 -18.35 -25.29
CA ALA A 38 -72.55 -18.91 -26.04
C ALA A 38 -72.80 -18.17 -27.37
N ASP A 39 -72.66 -16.84 -27.35
CA ASP A 39 -72.78 -15.98 -28.53
C ASP A 39 -71.63 -16.24 -29.51
N ALA A 40 -70.41 -16.37 -28.99
CA ALA A 40 -69.22 -16.69 -29.77
C ALA A 40 -69.34 -18.06 -30.46
N ARG A 41 -69.80 -19.09 -29.73
CA ARG A 41 -70.02 -20.44 -30.27
C ARG A 41 -71.15 -20.46 -31.31
N SER A 42 -72.24 -19.75 -31.06
CA SER A 42 -73.38 -19.66 -31.99
C SER A 42 -72.99 -18.99 -33.30
N TRP A 43 -72.25 -17.87 -33.23
CA TRP A 43 -71.74 -17.20 -34.43
C TRP A 43 -70.72 -18.08 -35.17
N LEU A 44 -69.80 -18.73 -34.46
CA LEU A 44 -68.79 -19.61 -35.06
C LEU A 44 -69.42 -20.75 -35.86
N ALA A 45 -70.46 -21.39 -35.31
CA ALA A 45 -71.17 -22.47 -35.97
C ALA A 45 -71.81 -22.01 -37.29
N GLN A 46 -72.50 -20.86 -37.29
CA GLN A 46 -73.12 -20.30 -38.50
C GLN A 46 -72.08 -19.79 -39.50
N ALA A 47 -70.97 -19.22 -39.04
CA ALA A 47 -69.88 -18.76 -39.88
C ALA A 47 -69.18 -19.92 -40.60
N VAL A 48 -68.92 -21.04 -39.91
CA VAL A 48 -68.34 -22.25 -40.53
C VAL A 48 -69.32 -22.86 -41.55
N ALA A 49 -70.63 -22.85 -41.28
CA ALA A 49 -71.64 -23.31 -42.23
C ALA A 49 -71.69 -22.41 -43.50
N ALA A 50 -71.66 -21.08 -43.32
CA ALA A 50 -71.66 -20.12 -44.43
C ALA A 50 -70.44 -20.31 -45.35
N VAL A 51 -69.24 -20.50 -44.78
CA VAL A 51 -68.01 -20.75 -45.56
C VAL A 51 -68.05 -22.08 -46.31
N ARG A 52 -68.68 -23.11 -45.73
CA ARG A 52 -68.89 -24.39 -46.43
C ARG A 52 -69.83 -24.24 -47.63
N GLN A 53 -70.83 -23.36 -47.52
CA GLN A 53 -71.85 -23.09 -48.53
C GLN A 53 -71.48 -21.97 -49.52
N GLY A 54 -70.28 -21.36 -49.40
CA GLY A 54 -69.87 -20.24 -50.24
C GLY A 54 -70.68 -18.95 -50.03
N SER A 55 -71.40 -18.86 -48.90
CA SER A 55 -72.25 -17.73 -48.55
C SER A 55 -71.49 -16.68 -47.71
N PRO A 56 -71.90 -15.40 -47.72
CA PRO A 56 -71.27 -14.37 -46.90
C PRO A 56 -71.39 -14.68 -45.40
N LEU A 57 -70.36 -14.29 -44.64
CA LEU A 57 -70.32 -14.50 -43.19
C LEU A 57 -71.47 -13.76 -42.48
N PRO A 58 -72.11 -14.38 -41.48
CA PRO A 58 -73.23 -13.77 -40.75
C PRO A 58 -72.76 -12.54 -39.96
N ASP A 59 -73.61 -11.51 -39.88
CA ASP A 59 -73.33 -10.30 -39.09
C ASP A 59 -73.18 -10.65 -37.59
N PRO A 60 -71.99 -10.41 -36.98
CA PRO A 60 -71.73 -10.74 -35.58
C PRO A 60 -72.66 -10.01 -34.60
N ASN A 61 -73.22 -8.85 -34.97
CA ASN A 61 -74.09 -8.09 -34.08
C ASN A 61 -75.42 -8.79 -33.78
N ARG A 62 -75.87 -9.70 -34.65
CA ARG A 62 -77.09 -10.50 -34.43
C ARG A 62 -76.98 -11.50 -33.29
N PHE A 63 -75.75 -11.86 -32.92
CA PHE A 63 -75.46 -12.84 -31.89
C PHE A 63 -75.08 -12.20 -30.57
N ARG A 64 -74.84 -10.88 -30.52
CA ARG A 64 -74.48 -10.18 -29.29
C ARG A 64 -75.74 -9.99 -28.44
N THR A 65 -75.87 -10.77 -27.38
CA THR A 65 -76.94 -10.55 -26.38
C THR A 65 -76.76 -9.17 -25.74
N LYS A 66 -77.76 -8.30 -25.93
CA LYS A 66 -77.76 -6.95 -25.35
C LYS A 66 -77.92 -7.06 -23.83
N THR A 67 -76.86 -6.82 -23.08
CA THR A 67 -76.93 -6.68 -21.63
C THR A 67 -77.86 -5.53 -21.24
N ARG A 68 -78.74 -5.83 -20.27
CA ARG A 68 -79.79 -5.03 -19.62
C ARG A 68 -79.68 -3.49 -19.68
N THR A 69 -80.84 -2.91 -19.95
CA THR A 69 -81.27 -1.52 -19.82
C THR A 69 -80.70 -0.79 -18.60
N SER A 70 -80.01 0.33 -18.85
CA SER A 70 -79.62 1.29 -17.83
C SER A 70 -80.83 2.13 -17.39
N ARG A 71 -81.10 2.07 -16.08
CA ARG A 71 -82.02 2.93 -15.35
C ARG A 71 -81.45 4.36 -15.34
N LYS A 72 -82.28 5.34 -15.69
CA LYS A 72 -81.96 6.77 -15.76
C LYS A 72 -81.43 7.27 -14.40
N ALA A 73 -80.15 7.60 -14.34
CA ALA A 73 -79.48 8.30 -13.25
C ALA A 73 -79.08 9.71 -13.76
N PRO A 74 -79.07 10.75 -12.90
CA PRO A 74 -79.06 12.14 -13.32
C PRO A 74 -77.77 12.50 -14.07
N ALA A 75 -77.87 13.53 -14.91
CA ALA A 75 -76.79 14.03 -15.75
C ALA A 75 -75.47 14.11 -14.99
N GLN A 76 -74.57 13.16 -15.27
CA GLN A 76 -73.16 13.34 -14.96
C GLN A 76 -72.66 14.47 -15.85
N PRO A 77 -72.00 15.51 -15.29
CA PRO A 77 -71.26 16.44 -16.11
C PRO A 77 -70.30 15.64 -16.98
N GLN A 78 -70.17 16.01 -18.26
CA GLN A 78 -69.10 15.49 -19.12
C GLN A 78 -67.83 15.42 -18.27
N PRO A 79 -67.17 14.25 -18.11
CA PRO A 79 -65.85 14.28 -17.55
C PRO A 79 -65.06 15.12 -18.54
N SER A 80 -64.65 16.31 -18.09
CA SER A 80 -63.51 16.98 -18.69
C SER A 80 -62.49 15.87 -18.94
N ARG A 81 -61.99 15.75 -20.18
CA ARG A 81 -60.76 15.00 -20.43
C ARG A 81 -59.68 15.75 -19.65
N ILE A 82 -59.61 15.54 -18.34
CA ILE A 82 -58.48 15.89 -17.52
C ILE A 82 -57.43 14.90 -17.97
N GLN A 83 -56.74 15.25 -19.05
CA GLN A 83 -55.50 14.57 -19.36
C GLN A 83 -54.62 14.73 -18.12
N PRO A 84 -54.12 13.61 -17.57
CA PRO A 84 -53.43 13.66 -16.29
C PRO A 84 -52.19 14.55 -16.40
N ASP A 85 -51.98 15.37 -15.37
CA ASP A 85 -50.79 16.21 -15.26
C ASP A 85 -49.53 15.35 -15.08
N ILE A 86 -48.37 15.97 -15.26
CA ILE A 86 -47.09 15.26 -15.17
C ILE A 86 -46.84 14.64 -13.79
N ALA A 87 -47.34 15.27 -12.72
CA ALA A 87 -47.19 14.76 -11.36
C ALA A 87 -47.97 13.45 -11.16
N SER A 88 -49.21 13.40 -11.67
CA SER A 88 -50.09 12.24 -11.61
C SER A 88 -49.55 11.10 -12.45
N VAL A 89 -49.07 11.38 -13.67
CA VAL A 89 -48.45 10.35 -14.53
C VAL A 89 -47.15 9.84 -13.93
N ALA A 90 -46.30 10.72 -13.38
CA ALA A 90 -45.07 10.31 -12.72
C ALA A 90 -45.34 9.42 -11.49
N ARG A 91 -46.34 9.79 -10.67
CA ARG A 91 -46.77 8.98 -9.52
C ARG A 91 -47.33 7.62 -9.95
N ALA A 92 -48.20 7.60 -10.96
CA ALA A 92 -48.77 6.37 -11.51
C ALA A 92 -47.68 5.45 -12.07
N TRP A 93 -46.70 5.99 -12.80
CA TRP A 93 -45.56 5.23 -13.28
C TRP A 93 -44.70 4.70 -12.13
N MET A 94 -44.40 5.51 -11.10
CA MET A 94 -43.62 5.05 -9.95
C MET A 94 -44.32 3.92 -9.20
N ASN A 95 -45.63 4.02 -8.98
CA ASN A 95 -46.43 2.97 -8.37
C ASN A 95 -46.39 1.70 -9.23
N ALA A 96 -46.70 1.79 -10.51
CA ALA A 96 -46.67 0.65 -11.43
C ALA A 96 -45.28 0.01 -11.51
N ALA A 97 -44.22 0.80 -11.57
CA ALA A 97 -42.86 0.30 -11.74
C ALA A 97 -42.27 -0.28 -10.44
N TYR A 98 -42.42 0.39 -9.30
CA TYR A 98 -41.72 0.06 -8.06
C TYR A 98 -42.62 -0.60 -7.01
N GLU A 99 -43.92 -0.31 -6.98
CA GLU A 99 -44.85 -0.99 -6.06
C GLU A 99 -45.39 -2.28 -6.69
N ASP A 100 -45.98 -2.18 -7.90
CA ASP A 100 -46.66 -3.32 -8.53
C ASP A 100 -45.65 -4.30 -9.17
N LEU A 101 -44.79 -3.80 -10.07
CA LEU A 101 -43.83 -4.62 -10.81
C LEU A 101 -42.51 -4.84 -10.08
N ARG A 102 -42.30 -4.17 -8.93
CA ARG A 102 -41.09 -4.27 -8.09
C ARG A 102 -39.78 -4.16 -8.87
N ARG A 103 -39.73 -3.27 -9.87
CA ARG A 103 -38.56 -3.08 -10.75
C ARG A 103 -37.43 -2.35 -10.03
N GLY A 104 -36.60 -3.12 -9.33
CA GLY A 104 -35.45 -2.62 -8.58
C GLY A 104 -35.76 -2.42 -7.09
N GLY A 105 -34.71 -2.26 -6.28
CA GLY A 105 -34.85 -2.20 -4.82
C GLY A 105 -35.32 -0.83 -4.29
N PRO A 106 -35.72 -0.77 -3.00
CA PRO A 106 -36.21 0.44 -2.33
C PRO A 106 -35.29 1.67 -2.49
N GLU A 107 -33.97 1.49 -2.42
CA GLU A 107 -33.00 2.60 -2.59
C GLU A 107 -33.08 3.24 -3.98
N ARG A 108 -33.36 2.45 -5.04
CA ARG A 108 -33.54 2.98 -6.39
C ARG A 108 -34.88 3.70 -6.51
N ALA A 109 -35.93 3.16 -5.91
CA ALA A 109 -37.24 3.82 -5.85
C ALA A 109 -37.14 5.19 -5.16
N GLU A 110 -36.45 5.27 -4.02
CA GLU A 110 -36.23 6.53 -3.29
C GLU A 110 -35.36 7.53 -4.06
N ARG A 111 -34.32 7.06 -4.77
CA ARG A 111 -33.55 7.94 -5.66
C ARG A 111 -34.42 8.51 -6.78
N VAL A 112 -35.23 7.67 -7.42
CA VAL A 112 -36.14 8.09 -8.49
C VAL A 112 -37.19 9.06 -7.96
N ARG A 113 -37.74 8.80 -6.78
CA ARG A 113 -38.66 9.71 -6.07
C ARG A 113 -38.03 11.09 -5.86
N ARG A 114 -36.80 11.15 -5.34
CA ARG A 114 -36.06 12.43 -5.20
C ARG A 114 -35.84 13.16 -6.52
N ILE A 115 -35.61 12.43 -7.63
CA ILE A 115 -35.51 13.04 -8.96
C ILE A 115 -36.85 13.63 -9.39
N VAL A 116 -37.93 12.86 -9.24
CA VAL A 116 -39.28 13.26 -9.63
C VAL A 116 -39.75 14.46 -8.81
N GLU A 117 -39.69 14.38 -7.48
CA GLU A 117 -40.20 15.39 -6.56
C GLU A 117 -39.28 16.61 -6.45
N GLY A 118 -37.96 16.42 -6.55
CA GLY A 118 -36.99 17.49 -6.40
C GLY A 118 -36.72 18.30 -7.67
N TYR A 119 -36.81 17.68 -8.85
CA TYR A 119 -36.33 18.30 -10.09
C TYR A 119 -37.33 18.26 -11.25
N LEU A 120 -38.10 17.18 -11.40
CA LEU A 120 -38.95 16.99 -12.57
C LEU A 120 -40.32 17.67 -12.38
N VAL A 121 -41.07 17.29 -11.35
CA VAL A 121 -42.39 17.86 -11.06
C VAL A 121 -42.32 19.37 -10.80
N PRO A 122 -41.39 19.90 -9.98
CA PRO A 122 -41.28 21.35 -9.77
C PRO A 122 -40.97 22.15 -11.03
N TRP A 123 -40.36 21.52 -12.05
CA TRP A 123 -40.06 22.18 -13.32
C TRP A 123 -41.25 22.16 -14.27
N PHE A 124 -41.78 20.97 -14.55
CA PHE A 124 -42.79 20.79 -15.59
C PHE A 124 -44.20 21.14 -15.12
N ALA A 125 -44.60 20.78 -13.89
CA ALA A 125 -45.98 20.97 -13.43
C ALA A 125 -46.47 22.44 -13.48
N PRO A 126 -45.64 23.46 -13.15
CA PRO A 126 -46.06 24.87 -13.31
C PRO A 126 -46.14 25.35 -14.77
N ARG A 127 -45.62 24.57 -15.74
CA ARG A 127 -45.48 24.95 -17.16
C ARG A 127 -46.34 24.11 -18.09
N THR A 128 -46.95 23.04 -17.58
CA THR A 128 -47.79 22.10 -18.33
C THR A 128 -49.11 21.94 -17.62
N THR A 129 -50.22 21.99 -18.36
CA THR A 129 -51.53 21.63 -17.81
C THR A 129 -51.70 20.11 -17.83
N THR A 130 -51.16 19.46 -18.86
CA THR A 130 -51.27 18.02 -19.08
C THR A 130 -49.89 17.44 -19.43
N ILE A 131 -49.70 16.13 -19.29
CA ILE A 131 -48.44 15.49 -19.69
C ILE A 131 -48.10 15.71 -21.18
N THR A 132 -49.10 15.93 -22.04
CA THR A 132 -48.89 16.10 -23.48
C THR A 132 -48.30 17.46 -23.85
N ASP A 133 -48.38 18.42 -22.94
CA ASP A 133 -47.79 19.75 -23.12
C ASP A 133 -46.26 19.73 -23.02
N VAL A 134 -45.67 18.61 -22.54
CA VAL A 134 -44.22 18.44 -22.47
C VAL A 134 -43.64 18.43 -23.89
N SER A 135 -42.95 19.52 -24.23
CA SER A 135 -42.27 19.69 -25.51
C SER A 135 -40.76 19.41 -25.41
N TYR A 136 -40.14 19.23 -26.57
CA TYR A 136 -38.69 19.10 -26.69
C TYR A 136 -37.95 20.30 -26.08
N LEU A 137 -38.41 21.52 -26.36
CA LEU A 137 -37.79 22.74 -25.84
C LEU A 137 -37.83 22.79 -24.31
N MET A 138 -38.95 22.40 -23.69
CA MET A 138 -39.07 22.37 -22.23
C MET A 138 -38.15 21.33 -21.60
N ALA A 139 -37.97 20.17 -22.24
CA ALA A 139 -37.01 19.15 -21.81
C ALA A 139 -35.56 19.60 -22.00
N HIS A 140 -35.26 20.29 -23.10
CA HIS A 140 -33.95 20.87 -23.36
C HIS A 140 -33.59 21.95 -22.33
N GLU A 141 -34.48 22.91 -22.07
CA GLU A 141 -34.30 23.97 -21.07
C GLU A 141 -34.16 23.40 -19.66
N TRP A 142 -34.94 22.37 -19.32
CA TRP A 142 -34.80 21.65 -18.06
C TRP A 142 -33.37 21.11 -17.87
N LEU A 143 -32.82 20.44 -18.90
CA LEU A 143 -31.47 19.89 -18.84
C LEU A 143 -30.42 20.99 -18.67
N LEU A 144 -30.57 22.11 -19.39
CA LEU A 144 -29.68 23.28 -19.24
C LEU A 144 -29.76 23.88 -17.82
N ARG A 145 -30.96 23.98 -17.25
CA ARG A 145 -31.15 24.43 -15.87
C ARG A 145 -30.49 23.50 -14.86
N LEU A 146 -30.63 22.18 -15.03
CA LEU A 146 -30.01 21.21 -14.13
C LEU A 146 -28.48 21.35 -14.10
N VAL A 147 -27.86 21.72 -15.22
CA VAL A 147 -26.41 21.97 -15.28
C VAL A 147 -26.01 23.42 -15.02
N GLY A 148 -26.96 24.28 -14.63
CA GLY A 148 -26.71 25.68 -14.27
C GLY A 148 -26.46 26.61 -15.47
N ARG A 149 -26.90 26.24 -16.67
CA ARG A 149 -26.73 27.00 -17.93
C ARG A 149 -27.95 27.84 -18.34
N ASP A 150 -28.85 28.15 -17.40
CA ASP A 150 -30.02 28.99 -17.68
C ASP A 150 -29.57 30.40 -18.12
N ARG A 151 -30.09 30.90 -19.25
CA ARG A 151 -29.91 32.31 -19.66
C ARG A 151 -30.73 33.21 -18.72
N PRO A 152 -30.20 34.35 -18.25
CA PRO A 152 -30.97 35.28 -17.41
C PRO A 152 -31.98 36.03 -18.29
N GLY A 153 -33.21 35.52 -18.39
CA GLY A 153 -34.24 36.11 -19.25
C GLY A 153 -35.69 35.84 -18.84
N GLY A 154 -35.94 35.37 -17.60
CA GLY A 154 -37.29 35.22 -17.06
C GLY A 154 -37.48 36.09 -15.82
N PRO A 155 -38.67 36.70 -15.61
CA PRO A 155 -38.87 37.70 -14.57
C PRO A 155 -38.52 37.15 -13.20
N ALA A 156 -37.72 37.92 -12.46
CA ALA A 156 -37.33 37.62 -11.10
C ALA A 156 -38.59 37.33 -10.27
N LYS A 157 -38.67 36.13 -9.70
CA LYS A 157 -39.65 35.86 -8.64
C LYS A 157 -39.32 36.80 -7.48
N VAL A 158 -40.16 37.81 -7.30
CA VAL A 158 -40.34 38.47 -6.01
C VAL A 158 -40.68 37.36 -5.01
N LEU A 159 -39.79 37.13 -4.05
CA LEU A 159 -40.04 36.21 -2.95
C LEU A 159 -41.16 36.81 -2.11
N VAL A 160 -42.38 36.29 -2.25
CA VAL A 160 -43.45 36.55 -1.29
C VAL A 160 -43.14 35.71 -0.05
N TRP A 161 -42.87 36.38 1.06
CA TRP A 161 -42.71 35.75 2.37
C TRP A 161 -44.04 35.16 2.83
N PRO A 162 -44.08 33.95 3.42
CA PRO A 162 -45.27 33.50 4.14
C PRO A 162 -45.46 34.39 5.38
N ALA A 163 -46.62 35.05 5.46
CA ALA A 163 -47.00 36.00 6.50
C ALA A 163 -47.29 35.37 7.88
N SER A 164 -46.66 34.24 8.23
CA SER A 164 -47.02 33.45 9.42
C SER A 164 -45.95 33.39 10.53
N MET A 165 -44.99 34.32 10.55
CA MET A 165 -44.13 34.52 11.74
C MET A 165 -44.45 35.87 12.38
N SER A 166 -45.36 35.84 13.36
CA SER A 166 -45.52 36.95 14.31
C SER A 166 -44.26 37.00 15.17
N ILE A 167 -43.42 38.00 14.93
CA ILE A 167 -42.28 38.32 15.80
C ILE A 167 -42.86 38.90 17.09
N ASN A 168 -43.15 38.02 18.05
CA ASN A 168 -43.49 38.42 19.40
C ASN A 168 -42.19 38.70 20.16
N GLY A 169 -41.81 39.98 20.26
CA GLY A 169 -40.72 40.45 21.12
C GLY A 169 -39.99 41.65 20.54
N GLY A 170 -40.10 42.80 21.20
CA GLY A 170 -39.67 44.12 20.74
C GLY A 170 -38.16 44.38 20.65
N ASP A 171 -37.31 43.36 20.62
CA ASP A 171 -35.87 43.52 20.41
C ASP A 171 -35.46 42.64 19.24
N GLY A 172 -34.99 43.24 18.14
CA GLY A 172 -34.71 42.58 16.86
C GLY A 172 -33.55 41.58 16.89
N GLU A 173 -33.62 40.56 17.74
CA GLU A 173 -32.63 39.52 17.98
C GLU A 173 -33.26 38.13 17.98
N LEU A 174 -32.58 37.16 17.37
CA LEU A 174 -33.01 35.77 17.22
C LEU A 174 -32.03 34.81 17.88
N GLY A 175 -32.52 33.69 18.40
CA GLY A 175 -31.68 32.55 18.79
C GLY A 175 -31.18 31.75 17.59
N LEU A 176 -30.07 31.00 17.73
CA LEU A 176 -29.47 30.25 16.61
C LEU A 176 -30.42 29.26 15.91
N ALA A 177 -31.44 28.74 16.60
CA ALA A 177 -32.45 27.86 16.00
C ALA A 177 -33.43 28.64 15.12
N GLU A 178 -33.93 29.77 15.60
CA GLU A 178 -34.79 30.68 14.86
C GLU A 178 -34.04 31.26 13.65
N VAL A 179 -32.75 31.53 13.80
CA VAL A 179 -31.86 31.95 12.71
C VAL A 179 -31.69 30.85 11.65
N ALA A 180 -31.59 29.58 12.06
CA ALA A 180 -31.47 28.45 11.15
C ALA A 180 -32.74 28.27 10.31
N GLU A 181 -33.89 28.39 10.97
CA GLU A 181 -35.20 28.36 10.35
C GLU A 181 -35.40 29.55 9.40
N ALA A 182 -35.15 30.77 9.87
CA ALA A 182 -35.29 32.00 9.08
C ALA A 182 -34.35 32.05 7.86
N ALA A 183 -33.15 31.46 7.95
CA ALA A 183 -32.18 31.43 6.85
C ALA A 183 -32.27 30.16 5.98
N GLY A 184 -33.18 29.22 6.28
CA GLY A 184 -33.35 27.98 5.51
C GLY A 184 -32.14 27.04 5.54
N VAL A 185 -31.36 27.04 6.62
CA VAL A 185 -30.14 26.23 6.79
C VAL A 185 -30.20 25.38 8.05
N SER A 186 -29.36 24.34 8.15
CA SER A 186 -29.34 23.50 9.35
C SER A 186 -28.72 24.22 10.56
N LEU A 187 -29.23 23.96 11.77
CA LEU A 187 -28.69 24.50 13.03
C LEU A 187 -27.17 24.26 13.21
N PRO A 188 -26.59 23.09 12.86
CA PRO A 188 -25.14 22.90 12.87
C PRO A 188 -24.38 23.89 11.98
N THR A 189 -24.96 24.28 10.83
CA THR A 189 -24.37 25.26 9.91
C THR A 189 -24.31 26.64 10.55
N VAL A 190 -25.40 27.07 11.20
CA VAL A 190 -25.44 28.37 11.92
C VAL A 190 -24.47 28.36 13.10
N ARG A 191 -24.42 27.27 13.87
CA ARG A 191 -23.44 27.10 14.97
C ARG A 191 -22.00 27.18 14.48
N ARG A 192 -21.68 26.55 13.34
CA ARG A 192 -20.34 26.60 12.74
C ARG A 192 -19.97 28.02 12.33
N ARG A 193 -20.88 28.74 11.69
CA ARG A 193 -20.67 30.13 11.25
C ARG A 193 -20.49 31.07 12.43
N TRP A 194 -21.27 30.89 13.50
CA TRP A 194 -21.08 31.64 14.74
C TRP A 194 -19.69 31.40 15.35
N ARG A 195 -19.27 30.13 15.49
CA ARG A 195 -17.91 29.80 15.97
C ARG A 195 -16.80 30.36 15.09
N ALA A 196 -17.06 30.51 13.80
CA ALA A 196 -16.14 31.11 12.84
C ALA A 196 -16.20 32.65 12.80
N GLY A 197 -16.98 33.30 13.68
CA GLY A 197 -17.14 34.76 13.72
C GLY A 197 -17.93 35.36 12.56
N GLN A 198 -18.67 34.53 11.80
CA GLN A 198 -19.34 34.92 10.56
C GLN A 198 -20.79 35.42 10.77
N LEU A 199 -21.18 35.69 12.02
CA LEU A 199 -22.46 36.30 12.40
C LEU A 199 -22.18 37.64 13.09
N PRO A 200 -22.19 38.75 12.34
CA PRO A 200 -21.84 40.06 12.89
C PRO A 200 -22.78 40.45 14.03
N GLY A 201 -22.22 40.87 15.18
CA GLY A 201 -23.01 41.28 16.34
C GLY A 201 -23.66 40.13 17.13
N ALA A 202 -23.40 38.87 16.79
CA ALA A 202 -23.88 37.74 17.60
C ALA A 202 -23.08 37.63 18.91
N TYR A 203 -23.78 37.55 20.04
CA TYR A 203 -23.19 37.50 21.37
C TYR A 203 -23.87 36.44 22.24
N ARG A 204 -23.26 36.08 23.37
CA ARG A 204 -23.92 35.27 24.40
C ARG A 204 -24.57 36.20 25.40
N ASP A 205 -25.87 36.04 25.63
CA ASP A 205 -26.57 36.76 26.68
C ASP A 205 -26.19 36.24 28.07
N HIS A 206 -26.70 36.90 29.11
CA HIS A 206 -26.47 36.56 30.52
C HIS A 206 -26.98 35.16 30.91
N THR A 207 -27.80 34.50 30.07
CA THR A 207 -28.26 33.12 30.25
C THR A 207 -27.39 32.09 29.51
N GLY A 208 -26.32 32.55 28.85
CA GLY A 208 -25.41 31.73 28.05
C GLY A 208 -25.95 31.34 26.68
N ARG A 209 -27.12 31.85 26.29
CA ARG A 209 -27.73 31.62 24.97
C ARG A 209 -27.17 32.58 23.95
N VAL A 210 -27.01 32.12 22.72
CA VAL A 210 -26.46 32.95 21.64
C VAL A 210 -27.59 33.72 20.98
N ARG A 211 -27.49 35.05 21.05
CA ARG A 211 -28.38 36.01 20.40
C ARG A 211 -27.73 36.55 19.14
N VAL A 212 -28.51 36.64 18.07
CA VAL A 212 -28.07 37.10 16.75
C VAL A 212 -29.01 38.22 16.30
N PRO A 213 -28.51 39.43 16.02
CA PRO A 213 -29.34 40.51 15.48
C PRO A 213 -30.02 40.08 14.18
N VAL A 214 -31.30 40.44 13.98
CA VAL A 214 -32.07 40.10 12.77
C VAL A 214 -31.36 40.60 11.51
N ALA A 215 -30.69 41.76 11.57
CA ALA A 215 -29.88 42.29 10.47
C ALA A 215 -28.71 41.35 10.07
N ALA A 216 -28.18 40.57 11.00
CA ALA A 216 -27.10 39.61 10.75
C ALA A 216 -27.60 38.31 10.08
N VAL A 217 -28.92 38.05 10.10
CA VAL A 217 -29.53 36.91 9.39
C VAL A 217 -29.34 37.06 7.87
N ALA A 218 -29.34 38.29 7.35
CA ALA A 218 -29.02 38.57 5.95
C ALA A 218 -27.60 38.12 5.55
N ALA A 219 -26.63 38.14 6.47
CA ALA A 219 -25.29 37.60 6.23
C ALA A 219 -25.27 36.06 6.14
N ILE A 220 -26.32 35.40 6.63
CA ILE A 220 -26.50 33.94 6.56
C ILE A 220 -27.23 33.55 5.29
N THR A 221 -28.18 34.38 4.86
CA THR A 221 -28.84 34.21 3.56
C THR A 221 -27.76 34.04 2.53
N THR A 222 -27.85 32.94 1.79
CA THR A 222 -26.91 32.65 0.73
C THR A 222 -26.91 33.85 -0.20
N LYS A 223 -25.84 34.67 -0.19
CA LYS A 223 -25.30 35.21 -1.43
C LYS A 223 -25.37 34.01 -2.37
N SER A 224 -26.27 34.07 -3.34
CA SER A 224 -26.48 32.98 -4.29
C SER A 224 -25.13 32.70 -4.92
N ARG A 225 -24.39 31.73 -4.35
CA ARG A 225 -23.39 31.00 -5.11
C ARG A 225 -24.18 30.52 -6.31
N ALA A 226 -23.80 31.01 -7.49
CA ALA A 226 -24.39 30.56 -8.74
C ALA A 226 -24.66 29.05 -8.62
N PRO A 227 -25.89 28.58 -8.88
CA PRO A 227 -26.27 27.20 -8.63
C PRO A 227 -25.23 26.31 -9.29
N VAL A 228 -24.48 25.56 -8.48
CA VAL A 228 -23.51 24.59 -9.00
C VAL A 228 -24.36 23.54 -9.71
N GLY A 229 -24.26 23.50 -11.04
CA GLY A 229 -24.98 22.53 -11.86
C GLY A 229 -24.74 21.10 -11.37
N LEU A 230 -25.75 20.25 -11.51
CA LEU A 230 -25.66 18.82 -11.21
C LEU A 230 -24.63 18.15 -12.13
N SER A 231 -24.03 17.05 -11.67
CA SER A 231 -23.10 16.28 -12.48
C SER A 231 -23.81 15.67 -13.69
N GLN A 232 -23.12 15.56 -14.82
CA GLN A 232 -23.67 14.98 -16.05
C GLN A 232 -24.28 13.58 -15.82
N GLY A 233 -23.64 12.75 -14.98
CA GLY A 233 -24.16 11.43 -14.64
C GLY A 233 -25.50 11.48 -13.89
N TYR A 234 -25.68 12.44 -12.97
CA TYR A 234 -26.95 12.62 -12.26
C TYR A 234 -28.02 13.19 -13.20
N VAL A 235 -27.66 14.10 -14.11
CA VAL A 235 -28.55 14.64 -15.15
C VAL A 235 -28.98 13.56 -16.14
N ALA A 236 -28.08 12.65 -16.52
CA ALA A 236 -28.40 11.49 -17.34
C ALA A 236 -29.39 10.54 -16.64
N ASP A 237 -29.19 10.29 -15.34
CA ASP A 237 -30.13 9.55 -14.50
C ASP A 237 -31.51 10.24 -14.49
N ALA A 238 -31.55 11.57 -14.37
CA ALA A 238 -32.78 12.35 -14.39
C ALA A 238 -33.50 12.31 -15.77
N LEU A 239 -32.76 12.46 -16.86
CA LEU A 239 -33.27 12.33 -18.23
C LEU A 239 -33.84 10.93 -18.48
N TRP A 240 -33.18 9.90 -17.97
CA TRP A 240 -33.67 8.52 -18.03
C TRP A 240 -35.02 8.37 -17.31
N VAL A 241 -35.20 9.00 -16.13
CA VAL A 241 -36.48 8.99 -15.41
C VAL A 241 -37.57 9.67 -16.23
N LEU A 242 -37.30 10.85 -16.81
CA LEU A 242 -38.25 11.55 -17.68
C LEU A 242 -38.67 10.67 -18.88
N ARG A 243 -37.71 10.04 -19.55
CA ARG A 243 -37.95 9.08 -20.64
C ARG A 243 -38.88 7.96 -20.24
N ARG A 244 -38.72 7.41 -19.03
CA ARG A 244 -39.58 6.32 -18.53
C ARG A 244 -41.00 6.78 -18.24
N ILE A 245 -41.18 7.97 -17.68
CA ILE A 245 -42.50 8.56 -17.42
C ILE A 245 -43.22 8.84 -18.75
N LEU A 246 -42.54 9.43 -19.73
CA LEU A 246 -43.11 9.70 -21.05
C LEU A 246 -43.41 8.44 -21.84
N ALA A 247 -42.54 7.42 -21.77
CA ALA A 247 -42.82 6.12 -22.37
C ALA A 247 -44.04 5.43 -21.71
N PHE A 248 -44.22 5.59 -20.40
CA PHE A 248 -45.42 5.13 -19.71
C PHE A 248 -46.67 5.90 -20.17
N ALA A 249 -46.59 7.22 -20.32
CA ALA A 249 -47.67 8.03 -20.87
C ALA A 249 -48.06 7.59 -22.29
N ARG A 250 -47.07 7.36 -23.16
CA ARG A 250 -47.25 6.80 -24.51
C ARG A 250 -47.95 5.45 -24.50
N ALA A 251 -47.49 4.53 -23.65
CA ALA A 251 -48.07 3.20 -23.55
C ALA A 251 -49.55 3.22 -23.11
N ASN A 252 -49.97 4.27 -22.40
CA ASN A 252 -51.37 4.50 -22.00
C ASN A 252 -52.16 5.37 -23.00
N GLY A 253 -51.64 5.59 -24.21
CA GLY A 253 -52.34 6.33 -25.27
C GLY A 253 -52.47 7.83 -25.03
N LEU A 254 -51.68 8.42 -24.12
CA LEU A 254 -51.73 9.85 -23.84
C LEU A 254 -51.00 10.68 -24.91
N PHE A 255 -50.06 10.08 -25.64
CA PHE A 255 -49.32 10.72 -26.73
C PHE A 255 -49.62 10.06 -28.08
N PRO A 256 -49.47 10.79 -29.20
CA PRO A 256 -49.49 10.19 -30.53
C PRO A 256 -48.37 9.14 -30.69
N PRO A 257 -48.60 8.06 -31.47
CA PRO A 257 -47.55 7.11 -31.82
C PRO A 257 -46.35 7.82 -32.46
N GLY A 258 -45.14 7.50 -32.00
CA GLY A 258 -43.90 8.07 -32.54
C GLY A 258 -43.47 9.43 -31.97
N PHE A 259 -44.25 10.07 -31.09
CA PHE A 259 -43.85 11.33 -30.48
C PHE A 259 -43.03 11.12 -29.18
N ASP A 260 -41.76 11.52 -29.19
CA ASP A 260 -40.89 11.55 -28.00
C ASP A 260 -40.22 12.93 -27.83
N PRO A 261 -40.64 13.75 -26.86
CA PRO A 261 -40.03 15.06 -26.64
C PRO A 261 -38.60 14.98 -26.09
N THR A 262 -38.05 13.78 -25.86
CA THR A 262 -36.67 13.56 -25.42
C THR A 262 -35.79 12.87 -26.46
N GLU A 263 -36.33 12.63 -27.66
CA GLU A 263 -35.56 12.09 -28.78
C GLU A 263 -34.41 13.02 -29.15
N GLY A 264 -33.20 12.47 -29.31
CA GLY A 264 -32.00 13.26 -29.61
C GLY A 264 -31.47 14.12 -28.46
N LEU A 265 -32.06 14.10 -27.26
CA LEU A 265 -31.49 14.76 -26.09
C LEU A 265 -30.44 13.89 -25.40
N ASP A 266 -29.30 14.49 -25.07
CA ASP A 266 -28.30 13.88 -24.20
C ASP A 266 -28.03 14.78 -22.99
N ALA A 267 -27.54 14.18 -21.90
CA ALA A 267 -27.20 14.93 -20.70
C ALA A 267 -26.02 15.89 -20.99
N PRO A 268 -26.22 17.21 -20.90
CA PRO A 268 -25.15 18.17 -21.19
C PRO A 268 -24.05 18.11 -20.12
N LEU A 269 -22.83 18.46 -20.51
CA LEU A 269 -21.74 18.72 -19.56
C LEU A 269 -22.06 19.97 -18.74
N ALA A 270 -21.71 19.98 -17.46
CA ALA A 270 -21.72 21.19 -16.65
C ALA A 270 -20.75 22.25 -17.21
N ASP A 271 -20.99 23.52 -16.92
CA ASP A 271 -20.15 24.60 -17.46
C ASP A 271 -18.70 24.53 -16.96
N LYS A 272 -17.76 24.55 -17.93
CA LYS A 272 -16.32 24.43 -17.67
C LYS A 272 -15.77 25.58 -16.81
N ALA A 273 -16.48 26.71 -16.71
CA ALA A 273 -16.04 27.89 -15.96
C ALA A 273 -15.89 27.65 -14.43
N VAL A 274 -16.53 26.61 -13.88
CA VAL A 274 -16.38 26.22 -12.46
C VAL A 274 -15.56 24.94 -12.29
N ALA A 275 -15.39 24.15 -13.35
CA ALA A 275 -14.52 22.98 -13.36
C ALA A 275 -13.05 23.40 -13.64
N ARG A 276 -12.41 24.12 -12.71
CA ARG A 276 -10.94 24.20 -12.63
C ARG A 276 -10.34 22.86 -12.17
N ASN A 277 -10.77 21.75 -12.74
CA ASN A 277 -9.95 20.56 -12.76
C ASN A 277 -9.33 20.57 -14.15
N ALA A 278 -8.08 21.06 -14.22
CA ALA A 278 -7.26 20.81 -15.40
C ALA A 278 -7.38 19.31 -15.77
N PRO A 279 -7.37 18.95 -17.07
CA PRO A 279 -7.28 17.55 -17.44
C PRO A 279 -6.12 16.93 -16.65
N ARG A 280 -6.43 15.94 -15.81
CA ARG A 280 -5.44 15.29 -14.94
C ARG A 280 -4.35 14.75 -15.86
N GLY A 281 -3.14 15.29 -15.72
CA GLY A 281 -2.04 15.09 -16.68
C GLY A 281 -1.40 13.70 -16.66
N GLY A 282 -1.82 12.80 -15.77
CA GLY A 282 -1.29 11.44 -15.68
C GLY A 282 -1.82 10.52 -16.77
N GLN A 283 -0.94 9.65 -17.29
CA GLN A 283 -1.36 8.50 -18.09
C GLN A 283 -2.20 7.57 -17.21
N THR A 284 -3.43 7.33 -17.65
CA THR A 284 -4.40 6.47 -16.98
C THR A 284 -3.82 5.06 -16.75
N ARG A 285 -3.62 4.66 -15.49
CA ARG A 285 -3.09 3.32 -15.15
C ARG A 285 -3.74 2.69 -13.91
N PRO A 286 -3.74 1.35 -13.79
CA PRO A 286 -4.20 0.67 -12.58
C PRO A 286 -3.22 0.85 -11.40
N LEU A 287 -3.69 0.57 -10.18
CA LEU A 287 -2.84 0.40 -9.00
C LEU A 287 -2.07 -0.91 -9.12
N THR A 288 -0.74 -0.83 -9.01
CA THR A 288 0.13 -2.01 -8.97
C THR A 288 -0.04 -2.78 -7.66
N LEU A 289 0.38 -4.05 -7.63
CA LEU A 289 0.38 -4.85 -6.38
C LEU A 289 1.32 -4.27 -5.33
N GLY A 290 2.48 -3.72 -5.75
CA GLY A 290 3.41 -3.04 -4.85
C GLY A 290 2.80 -1.80 -4.18
N GLU A 291 2.11 -0.96 -4.95
CA GLU A 291 1.36 0.18 -4.38
C GLU A 291 0.24 -0.28 -3.44
N CYS A 292 -0.44 -1.38 -3.77
CA CYS A 292 -1.46 -1.96 -2.89
C CYS A 292 -0.88 -2.49 -1.58
N ALA A 293 0.34 -3.06 -1.60
CA ALA A 293 1.06 -3.47 -0.40
C ALA A 293 1.49 -2.26 0.45
N GLY A 294 1.99 -1.19 -0.19
CA GLY A 294 2.23 0.10 0.48
C GLY A 294 0.97 0.60 1.21
N LEU A 295 -0.16 0.68 0.50
CA LEU A 295 -1.45 1.03 1.09
C LEU A 295 -1.86 0.09 2.24
N ALA A 296 -1.68 -1.22 2.07
CA ALA A 296 -2.05 -2.22 3.07
C ALA A 296 -1.25 -2.04 4.37
N SER A 297 0.02 -1.65 4.31
CA SER A 297 0.87 -1.45 5.49
C SER A 297 0.32 -0.37 6.46
N HIS A 298 -0.47 0.59 5.93
CA HIS A 298 -1.19 1.62 6.69
C HIS A 298 -2.53 1.19 7.27
N LEU A 299 -2.97 -0.03 6.99
CA LEU A 299 -4.24 -0.56 7.41
C LEU A 299 -4.03 -1.63 8.47
N HIS A 300 -4.92 -1.70 9.46
CA HIS A 300 -4.96 -2.84 10.36
C HIS A 300 -5.42 -4.11 9.62
N PRO A 301 -5.16 -5.32 10.15
CA PRO A 301 -5.39 -6.59 9.46
C PRO A 301 -6.80 -6.78 8.85
N VAL A 302 -7.86 -6.41 9.58
CA VAL A 302 -9.25 -6.50 9.06
C VAL A 302 -9.48 -5.63 7.79
N HIS A 303 -8.88 -4.44 7.72
CA HIS A 303 -8.99 -3.58 6.53
C HIS A 303 -8.08 -4.05 5.40
N GLN A 304 -6.93 -4.63 5.70
CA GLN A 304 -6.08 -5.29 4.70
C GLN A 304 -6.82 -6.48 4.07
N LEU A 305 -7.52 -7.30 4.86
CA LEU A 305 -8.35 -8.39 4.35
C LEU A 305 -9.38 -7.89 3.33
N ALA A 306 -10.10 -6.80 3.65
CA ALA A 306 -11.05 -6.19 2.71
C ALA A 306 -10.37 -5.62 1.46
N LEU A 307 -9.17 -5.05 1.58
CA LEU A 307 -8.38 -4.55 0.46
C LEU A 307 -7.98 -5.69 -0.49
N TRP A 308 -7.40 -6.76 0.04
CA TRP A 308 -6.92 -7.88 -0.77
C TRP A 308 -8.06 -8.66 -1.42
N ILE A 309 -9.18 -8.86 -0.72
CA ILE A 309 -10.38 -9.46 -1.33
C ILE A 309 -10.86 -8.63 -2.54
N GLN A 310 -10.91 -7.29 -2.43
CA GLN A 310 -11.31 -6.46 -3.57
C GLN A 310 -10.27 -6.43 -4.69
N ARG A 311 -8.97 -6.40 -4.34
CA ARG A 311 -7.87 -6.25 -5.30
C ARG A 311 -7.55 -7.52 -6.06
N ILE A 312 -7.63 -8.68 -5.40
CA ILE A 312 -7.29 -9.98 -5.97
C ILE A 312 -8.53 -10.63 -6.60
N MET A 313 -9.65 -10.66 -5.88
CA MET A 313 -10.89 -11.31 -6.36
C MET A 313 -11.79 -10.37 -7.18
N GLY A 314 -11.37 -9.12 -7.39
CA GLY A 314 -12.10 -8.14 -8.20
C GLY A 314 -13.51 -7.83 -7.67
N LEU A 315 -13.76 -8.04 -6.38
CA LEU A 315 -15.10 -7.89 -5.80
C LEU A 315 -15.50 -6.43 -5.63
N ARG A 316 -16.80 -6.14 -5.68
CA ARG A 316 -17.30 -4.85 -5.22
C ARG A 316 -17.12 -4.76 -3.70
N ILE A 317 -16.95 -3.55 -3.17
CA ILE A 317 -16.82 -3.34 -1.71
C ILE A 317 -17.94 -4.03 -0.91
N SER A 318 -19.19 -3.96 -1.34
CA SER A 318 -20.29 -4.64 -0.65
C SER A 318 -20.26 -6.16 -0.78
N GLU A 319 -19.70 -6.70 -1.86
CA GLU A 319 -19.51 -8.15 -2.05
C GLU A 319 -18.39 -8.63 -1.11
N ALA A 320 -17.28 -7.92 -1.02
CA ALA A 320 -16.16 -8.26 -0.13
C ALA A 320 -16.57 -8.32 1.34
N PHE A 321 -17.37 -7.34 1.81
CA PHE A 321 -17.94 -7.34 3.15
C PHE A 321 -19.15 -8.28 3.32
N GLY A 322 -19.60 -8.94 2.25
CA GLY A 322 -20.74 -9.85 2.22
C GLY A 322 -20.37 -11.33 2.23
N ILE A 323 -19.08 -11.66 2.22
CA ILE A 323 -18.59 -13.03 2.31
C ILE A 323 -18.77 -13.54 3.75
N ALA A 324 -19.40 -14.69 3.92
CA ALA A 324 -19.40 -15.45 5.16
C ALA A 324 -18.18 -16.39 5.23
N VAL A 325 -17.79 -16.82 6.43
CA VAL A 325 -16.73 -17.82 6.59
C VAL A 325 -17.09 -19.12 5.87
N GLY A 326 -18.35 -19.55 5.95
CA GLY A 326 -18.87 -20.72 5.23
C GLY A 326 -18.94 -20.57 3.71
N ASP A 327 -18.73 -19.37 3.16
CA ASP A 327 -18.59 -19.18 1.70
C ASP A 327 -17.18 -19.56 1.20
N VAL A 328 -16.21 -19.76 2.11
CA VAL A 328 -14.85 -20.17 1.79
C VAL A 328 -14.73 -21.68 1.97
N VAL A 329 -14.43 -22.39 0.88
CA VAL A 329 -14.17 -23.83 0.89
C VAL A 329 -12.68 -24.05 0.69
N ASP A 330 -12.02 -24.58 1.70
CA ASP A 330 -10.60 -24.93 1.64
C ASP A 330 -10.42 -26.29 0.94
N LEU A 331 -9.63 -26.33 -0.14
CA LEU A 331 -9.32 -27.55 -0.89
C LEU A 331 -7.84 -27.96 -0.77
N GLY A 332 -7.09 -27.43 0.20
CA GLY A 332 -5.65 -27.66 0.34
C GLY A 332 -4.84 -26.55 -0.30
N ASP A 333 -4.30 -26.72 -1.50
CA ASP A 333 -3.45 -25.65 -2.08
C ASP A 333 -4.27 -24.45 -2.57
N THR A 334 -5.48 -24.70 -3.04
CA THR A 334 -6.42 -23.67 -3.52
C THR A 334 -7.72 -23.73 -2.73
N GLY A 335 -8.61 -22.77 -2.96
CA GLY A 335 -9.95 -22.80 -2.37
C GLY A 335 -11.02 -22.33 -3.34
N LEU A 336 -12.28 -22.45 -2.92
CA LEU A 336 -13.43 -21.88 -3.62
C LEU A 336 -14.06 -20.79 -2.76
N LEU A 337 -14.52 -19.74 -3.42
CA LEU A 337 -15.21 -18.62 -2.79
C LEU A 337 -16.59 -18.43 -3.40
N GLY A 338 -17.62 -18.64 -2.59
CA GLY A 338 -19.00 -18.30 -2.92
C GLY A 338 -19.26 -16.80 -2.78
N VAL A 339 -19.61 -16.14 -3.88
CA VAL A 339 -19.98 -14.71 -3.86
C VAL A 339 -21.49 -14.60 -4.02
N GLN A 340 -22.22 -14.59 -2.90
CA GLN A 340 -23.70 -14.66 -2.91
C GLN A 340 -24.38 -13.44 -2.28
N GLY A 341 -23.73 -12.81 -1.30
CA GLY A 341 -24.31 -11.74 -0.48
C GLY A 341 -23.68 -10.36 -0.64
N GLN A 342 -24.28 -9.38 0.04
CA GLN A 342 -23.76 -8.03 0.21
C GLN A 342 -23.80 -7.61 1.68
N GLY A 343 -22.70 -7.02 2.16
CA GLY A 343 -22.56 -6.59 3.55
C GLY A 343 -21.82 -5.27 3.73
N GLY A 344 -21.51 -4.93 4.98
CA GLY A 344 -20.65 -3.80 5.34
C GLY A 344 -21.31 -2.42 5.31
N ARG A 345 -22.60 -2.32 4.97
CA ARG A 345 -23.46 -1.15 5.16
C ARG A 345 -24.89 -1.58 5.47
N THR A 346 -25.74 -0.66 5.90
CA THR A 346 -27.17 -0.92 5.98
C THR A 346 -27.77 -0.90 4.58
N PHE A 347 -28.57 -1.91 4.28
CA PHE A 347 -29.35 -2.03 3.06
C PHE A 347 -30.83 -1.88 3.37
N THR A 348 -31.56 -1.27 2.45
CA THR A 348 -33.01 -1.18 2.52
C THR A 348 -33.60 -2.25 1.62
N VAL A 349 -34.26 -3.25 2.20
CA VAL A 349 -34.89 -4.37 1.49
C VAL A 349 -36.38 -4.41 1.80
N ARG A 350 -37.15 -5.12 0.96
CA ARG A 350 -38.53 -5.48 1.31
C ARG A 350 -38.51 -6.84 1.98
N ASP A 351 -39.18 -6.97 3.11
CA ASP A 351 -39.39 -8.26 3.77
C ASP A 351 -40.49 -9.07 3.06
N ASP A 352 -40.79 -10.26 3.59
CA ASP A 352 -41.80 -11.17 3.05
C ASP A 352 -43.22 -10.60 3.07
N HIS A 353 -43.46 -9.58 3.90
CA HIS A 353 -44.72 -8.84 3.98
C HIS A 353 -44.74 -7.59 3.08
N GLY A 354 -43.66 -7.34 2.33
CA GLY A 354 -43.52 -6.18 1.46
C GLY A 354 -43.14 -4.89 2.18
N GLN A 355 -42.91 -4.93 3.50
CA GLN A 355 -42.49 -3.76 4.26
C GLN A 355 -41.02 -3.45 4.02
N ILE A 356 -40.68 -2.17 4.01
CA ILE A 356 -39.32 -1.72 3.83
C ILE A 356 -38.59 -1.79 5.17
N VAL A 357 -37.62 -2.70 5.26
CA VAL A 357 -36.79 -2.93 6.45
C VAL A 357 -35.32 -2.62 6.18
N ALA A 358 -34.63 -2.15 7.21
CA ALA A 358 -33.20 -1.90 7.18
C ALA A 358 -32.45 -3.15 7.67
N VAL A 359 -31.66 -3.78 6.78
CA VAL A 359 -30.90 -5.00 7.09
C VAL A 359 -29.40 -4.74 6.99
N PRO A 360 -28.56 -5.32 7.88
CA PRO A 360 -27.10 -5.17 7.82
C PRO A 360 -26.44 -6.04 6.74
N TYR A 361 -27.21 -6.98 6.18
CA TYR A 361 -26.76 -7.96 5.20
C TYR A 361 -27.89 -8.24 4.20
N LYS A 362 -27.53 -8.43 2.94
CA LYS A 362 -28.44 -8.84 1.88
C LYS A 362 -27.95 -10.19 1.32
N PRO A 363 -28.71 -11.29 1.46
CA PRO A 363 -28.28 -12.64 1.05
C PRO A 363 -28.25 -12.83 -0.47
N THR A 364 -28.73 -11.86 -1.23
CA THR A 364 -28.76 -11.91 -2.70
C THR A 364 -28.09 -10.69 -3.31
N LEU A 365 -27.33 -10.94 -4.37
CA LEU A 365 -26.80 -9.90 -5.23
C LEU A 365 -27.94 -9.17 -5.97
N LYS A 366 -27.57 -8.19 -6.81
CA LYS A 366 -28.56 -7.37 -7.53
C LYS A 366 -29.47 -8.20 -8.45
N THR A 367 -29.00 -9.36 -8.89
CA THR A 367 -29.68 -10.34 -9.74
C THR A 367 -29.25 -11.75 -9.29
N ALA A 368 -30.10 -12.77 -9.46
CA ALA A 368 -29.71 -14.17 -9.21
C ALA A 368 -28.46 -14.58 -10.02
N ALA A 369 -28.37 -14.08 -11.25
CA ALA A 369 -27.20 -14.15 -12.13
C ALA A 369 -25.90 -13.52 -11.59
N GLY A 370 -25.95 -12.77 -10.49
CA GLY A 370 -24.76 -12.16 -9.90
C GLY A 370 -23.96 -13.13 -9.04
N SER A 371 -24.64 -14.17 -8.51
CA SER A 371 -24.03 -15.19 -7.66
C SER A 371 -23.04 -16.00 -8.48
N ARG A 372 -21.85 -16.22 -7.93
CA ARG A 372 -20.77 -16.93 -8.63
C ARG A 372 -19.83 -17.60 -7.65
N VAL A 373 -19.23 -18.71 -8.07
CA VAL A 373 -18.11 -19.35 -7.39
C VAL A 373 -16.81 -18.92 -8.08
N LEU A 374 -15.81 -18.55 -7.29
CA LEU A 374 -14.48 -18.18 -7.77
C LEU A 374 -13.44 -19.14 -7.20
N VAL A 375 -12.35 -19.39 -7.94
CA VAL A 375 -11.19 -20.11 -7.41
C VAL A 375 -10.27 -19.11 -6.70
N VAL A 376 -9.90 -19.41 -5.47
CA VAL A 376 -9.07 -18.57 -4.60
C VAL A 376 -7.60 -18.94 -4.81
N PRO A 377 -6.73 -17.96 -5.12
CA PRO A 377 -5.28 -18.18 -5.20
C PRO A 377 -4.69 -18.70 -3.87
N PRO A 378 -3.67 -19.59 -3.90
CA PRO A 378 -3.00 -20.10 -2.70
C PRO A 378 -2.61 -19.01 -1.68
N LYS A 379 -1.96 -17.92 -2.12
CA LYS A 379 -1.55 -16.80 -1.25
C LYS A 379 -2.74 -16.06 -0.61
N LEU A 380 -3.92 -16.10 -1.22
CA LEU A 380 -5.15 -15.56 -0.62
C LEU A 380 -5.81 -16.57 0.33
N MET A 381 -5.67 -17.88 0.06
CA MET A 381 -6.07 -18.92 1.02
C MET A 381 -5.23 -18.87 2.30
N GLU A 382 -3.91 -18.66 2.20
CA GLU A 382 -3.03 -18.41 3.35
C GLU A 382 -3.56 -17.26 4.22
N LEU A 383 -3.92 -16.13 3.59
CA LEU A 383 -4.53 -14.98 4.28
C LEU A 383 -5.87 -15.34 4.94
N PHE A 384 -6.72 -16.12 4.25
CA PHE A 384 -8.03 -16.52 4.78
C PHE A 384 -7.90 -17.45 5.98
N ARG A 385 -6.96 -18.41 5.96
CA ARG A 385 -6.71 -19.31 7.09
C ARG A 385 -6.34 -18.54 8.35
N VAL A 386 -5.36 -17.64 8.26
CA VAL A 386 -4.94 -16.82 9.40
C VAL A 386 -6.08 -15.90 9.86
N ALA A 387 -6.86 -15.34 8.94
CA ALA A 387 -8.01 -14.52 9.32
C ALA A 387 -9.13 -15.33 10.00
N ILE A 388 -9.39 -16.57 9.56
CA ILE A 388 -10.37 -17.47 10.17
C ILE A 388 -9.90 -17.92 11.55
N GLU A 389 -8.64 -18.31 11.67
CA GLU A 389 -8.02 -18.66 12.94
C GLU A 389 -8.10 -17.49 13.93
N ALA A 390 -7.64 -16.30 13.54
CA ALA A 390 -7.61 -15.15 14.43
C ALA A 390 -9.02 -14.65 14.81
N PHE A 391 -9.93 -14.46 13.85
CA PHE A 391 -11.17 -13.72 14.10
C PHE A 391 -12.40 -14.61 14.33
N HIS A 392 -12.41 -15.82 13.79
CA HIS A 392 -13.62 -16.65 13.66
C HIS A 392 -13.52 -18.01 14.33
N THR A 393 -12.35 -18.36 14.86
CA THR A 393 -12.14 -19.60 15.61
C THR A 393 -12.25 -19.32 17.10
N ASP A 394 -12.94 -20.18 17.83
CA ASP A 394 -12.94 -20.16 19.28
C ASP A 394 -11.61 -20.74 19.81
N PRO A 395 -10.83 -19.98 20.61
CA PRO A 395 -9.54 -20.46 21.10
C PRO A 395 -9.66 -21.63 22.08
N ASP A 396 -10.79 -21.76 22.77
CA ASP A 396 -11.01 -22.78 23.80
C ASP A 396 -11.53 -24.08 23.19
N THR A 397 -12.43 -24.00 22.19
CA THR A 397 -13.05 -25.18 21.57
C THR A 397 -12.45 -25.56 20.21
N GLY A 398 -11.81 -24.62 19.52
CA GLY A 398 -11.38 -24.76 18.13
C GLY A 398 -12.52 -24.67 17.11
N ASP A 399 -13.75 -24.36 17.55
CA ASP A 399 -14.90 -24.27 16.66
C ASP A 399 -14.84 -23.02 15.78
N ILE A 400 -15.18 -23.17 14.50
CA ILE A 400 -15.20 -22.08 13.53
C ILE A 400 -16.65 -21.59 13.35
N ASP A 401 -16.90 -20.30 13.58
CA ASP A 401 -18.19 -19.67 13.26
C ASP A 401 -18.34 -19.48 11.74
N THR A 402 -18.84 -20.50 11.07
CA THR A 402 -19.10 -20.49 9.62
C THR A 402 -20.16 -19.46 9.19
N THR A 403 -20.96 -18.95 10.11
CA THR A 403 -22.04 -17.99 9.82
C THR A 403 -21.58 -16.54 9.94
N ALA A 404 -20.45 -16.29 10.60
CA ALA A 404 -19.84 -14.98 10.69
C ALA A 404 -19.41 -14.46 9.31
N ARG A 405 -19.38 -13.14 9.17
CA ARG A 405 -18.78 -12.52 7.97
C ARG A 405 -17.27 -12.61 8.03
N LEU A 406 -16.65 -13.07 6.94
CA LEU A 406 -15.20 -13.23 6.82
C LEU A 406 -14.46 -11.92 7.15
N VAL A 407 -14.97 -10.78 6.69
CA VAL A 407 -14.53 -9.45 7.16
C VAL A 407 -15.33 -9.09 8.42
N PRO A 408 -14.74 -9.19 9.62
CA PRO A 408 -15.48 -8.96 10.86
C PRO A 408 -15.92 -7.50 10.98
N GLY A 409 -17.06 -7.29 11.65
CA GLY A 409 -17.47 -5.95 12.06
C GLY A 409 -16.61 -5.49 13.24
N LEU A 410 -16.15 -4.23 13.23
CA LEU A 410 -15.26 -3.69 14.28
C LEU A 410 -16.02 -3.25 15.53
N GLN A 411 -17.07 -2.44 15.34
CA GLN A 411 -17.84 -1.85 16.45
C GLN A 411 -18.89 -2.81 17.01
N THR A 412 -19.54 -3.57 16.12
CA THR A 412 -20.55 -4.58 16.46
C THR A 412 -20.40 -5.74 15.48
N PRO A 413 -20.65 -6.98 15.92
CA PRO A 413 -20.61 -8.16 15.06
C PRO A 413 -21.51 -7.96 13.86
N ASN A 414 -21.06 -8.43 12.70
CA ASN A 414 -21.88 -8.47 11.49
C ASN A 414 -22.50 -7.10 11.08
N ARG A 415 -21.97 -5.96 11.54
CA ARG A 415 -22.45 -4.60 11.19
C ARG A 415 -21.43 -3.76 10.39
N SER A 416 -21.92 -2.64 9.85
CA SER A 416 -21.23 -1.73 8.90
C SER A 416 -19.73 -1.51 9.15
N GLY A 417 -18.94 -1.60 8.08
CA GLY A 417 -17.49 -1.36 8.09
C GLY A 417 -16.96 -0.59 6.87
N GLN A 418 -17.78 -0.43 5.82
CA GLN A 418 -17.33 0.17 4.56
C GLN A 418 -16.89 1.64 4.71
N HIS A 419 -17.56 2.42 5.55
CA HIS A 419 -17.24 3.83 5.72
C HIS A 419 -15.87 4.03 6.39
N ALA A 420 -15.64 3.31 7.50
CA ALA A 420 -14.35 3.33 8.20
C ALA A 420 -13.23 2.84 7.28
N TYR A 421 -13.47 1.77 6.53
CA TYR A 421 -12.53 1.25 5.55
C TYR A 421 -12.21 2.26 4.43
N ARG A 422 -13.20 2.97 3.88
CA ARG A 422 -12.95 4.02 2.86
C ARG A 422 -12.10 5.15 3.41
N HIS A 423 -12.41 5.61 4.62
CA HIS A 423 -11.63 6.66 5.28
C HIS A 423 -10.18 6.22 5.51
N ALA A 424 -9.98 5.04 6.07
CA ALA A 424 -8.64 4.48 6.30
C ALA A 424 -7.88 4.29 4.98
N PHE A 425 -8.56 3.89 3.89
CA PHE A 425 -7.95 3.79 2.56
C PHE A 425 -7.53 5.15 2.00
N GLU A 426 -8.34 6.20 2.20
CA GLU A 426 -8.00 7.57 1.79
C GLU A 426 -6.81 8.13 2.59
N GLU A 427 -6.74 7.85 3.89
CA GLU A 427 -5.58 8.19 4.73
C GLU A 427 -4.32 7.44 4.28
N ALA A 428 -4.44 6.14 4.02
CA ALA A 428 -3.34 5.32 3.50
C ALA A 428 -2.83 5.83 2.14
N ALA A 429 -3.74 6.19 1.22
CA ALA A 429 -3.36 6.77 -0.07
C ALA A 429 -2.67 8.12 0.06
N THR A 430 -3.07 8.91 1.06
CA THR A 430 -2.41 10.19 1.37
C THR A 430 -0.99 9.95 1.91
N ALA A 431 -0.82 8.98 2.81
CA ALA A 431 0.48 8.61 3.38
C ALA A 431 1.45 8.09 2.30
N GLU A 432 0.97 7.26 1.38
CA GLU A 432 1.74 6.74 0.24
C GLU A 432 1.89 7.77 -0.91
N GLN A 433 1.37 8.98 -0.75
CA GLN A 433 1.40 10.05 -1.76
C GLN A 433 0.80 9.62 -3.11
N ILE A 434 -0.15 8.67 -3.09
CA ILE A 434 -0.84 8.18 -4.28
C ILE A 434 -1.98 9.15 -4.59
N SER A 435 -1.77 10.00 -5.59
CA SER A 435 -2.73 11.02 -5.98
C SER A 435 -3.51 10.63 -7.24
N SER A 436 -4.69 11.24 -7.38
CA SER A 436 -5.52 11.06 -8.57
C SER A 436 -4.89 11.66 -9.83
N ASP A 437 -3.98 12.61 -9.65
CA ASP A 437 -3.27 13.27 -10.75
C ASP A 437 -2.18 12.35 -11.32
N HIS A 438 -1.53 11.56 -10.47
CA HIS A 438 -0.57 10.55 -10.87
C HIS A 438 -1.24 9.41 -11.65
N LEU A 439 -2.40 8.90 -11.19
CA LEU A 439 -3.05 7.74 -11.79
C LEU A 439 -4.01 8.06 -12.94
N GLY A 440 -4.38 9.34 -13.13
CA GLY A 440 -5.45 9.76 -14.04
C GLY A 440 -6.88 9.40 -13.56
N PHE A 441 -7.02 8.65 -12.46
CA PHE A 441 -8.29 8.25 -11.85
C PHE A 441 -8.43 8.72 -10.41
N SER A 442 -9.68 8.85 -9.94
CA SER A 442 -9.93 9.03 -8.50
C SER A 442 -9.43 7.82 -7.71
N VAL A 443 -8.47 8.05 -6.81
CA VAL A 443 -8.00 7.03 -5.85
C VAL A 443 -9.14 6.72 -4.89
N SER A 444 -9.68 5.51 -4.96
CA SER A 444 -10.82 5.07 -4.15
C SER A 444 -10.83 3.54 -4.08
N THR A 445 -11.56 2.96 -3.13
CA THR A 445 -11.65 1.50 -3.01
C THR A 445 -12.22 0.82 -4.27
N HIS A 446 -13.02 1.54 -5.07
CA HIS A 446 -13.51 1.03 -6.35
C HIS A 446 -12.39 0.86 -7.40
N LEU A 447 -11.29 1.61 -7.27
CA LEU A 447 -10.12 1.48 -8.13
C LEU A 447 -9.41 0.13 -7.95
N LEU A 448 -9.49 -0.51 -6.79
CA LEU A 448 -8.92 -1.86 -6.56
C LEU A 448 -9.54 -2.89 -7.51
N ARG A 449 -10.88 -2.90 -7.58
CA ARG A 449 -11.62 -3.75 -8.52
C ARG A 449 -11.31 -3.42 -9.98
N LYS A 450 -11.21 -2.13 -10.32
CA LYS A 450 -10.86 -1.71 -11.69
C LYS A 450 -9.45 -2.17 -12.05
N SER A 451 -8.51 -2.07 -11.12
CA SER A 451 -7.12 -2.48 -11.32
C SER A 451 -7.04 -3.98 -11.60
N CYS A 452 -7.73 -4.81 -10.80
CA CYS A 452 -7.88 -6.25 -11.08
C CYS A 452 -8.42 -6.52 -12.49
N ALA A 453 -9.50 -5.84 -12.88
CA ALA A 453 -10.10 -6.02 -14.20
C ALA A 453 -9.13 -5.64 -15.34
N THR A 454 -8.36 -4.57 -15.15
CA THR A 454 -7.36 -4.11 -16.11
C THR A 454 -6.20 -5.10 -16.23
N ASP A 455 -5.66 -5.60 -15.11
CA ASP A 455 -4.56 -6.58 -15.12
C ASP A 455 -4.98 -7.86 -15.85
N LEU A 456 -6.17 -8.38 -15.55
CA LEU A 456 -6.71 -9.56 -16.21
C LEU A 456 -6.96 -9.32 -17.70
N ALA A 457 -7.34 -8.10 -18.10
CA ALA A 457 -7.53 -7.76 -19.50
C ALA A 457 -6.21 -7.71 -20.28
N TRP A 458 -5.11 -7.33 -19.62
CA TRP A 458 -3.77 -7.29 -20.22
C TRP A 458 -3.01 -8.61 -20.13
N THR A 459 -3.48 -9.54 -19.30
CA THR A 459 -2.89 -10.88 -19.15
C THR A 459 -3.22 -11.74 -20.37
N ALA A 460 -2.19 -12.27 -21.02
CA ALA A 460 -2.35 -13.21 -22.12
C ALA A 460 -2.91 -14.56 -21.65
N GLY A 461 -3.73 -15.22 -22.47
CA GLY A 461 -4.21 -16.57 -22.20
C GLY A 461 -5.42 -16.68 -21.27
N ILE A 462 -6.08 -15.57 -20.93
CA ILE A 462 -7.40 -15.55 -20.28
C ILE A 462 -8.46 -15.07 -21.28
N GLU A 463 -9.45 -15.91 -21.55
CA GLU A 463 -10.54 -15.57 -22.45
C GLU A 463 -11.45 -14.48 -21.89
N ASP A 464 -12.00 -13.66 -22.79
CA ASP A 464 -12.86 -12.52 -22.42
C ASP A 464 -14.15 -12.96 -21.69
N ALA A 465 -14.70 -14.12 -22.05
CA ALA A 465 -15.84 -14.72 -21.35
C ALA A 465 -15.51 -15.06 -19.90
N VAL A 466 -14.33 -15.65 -19.64
CA VAL A 466 -13.82 -16.01 -18.31
C VAL A 466 -13.59 -14.75 -17.48
N ARG A 467 -12.99 -13.70 -18.05
CA ARG A 467 -12.82 -12.40 -17.37
C ARG A 467 -14.15 -11.78 -16.98
N ARG A 468 -15.12 -11.74 -17.90
CA ARG A 468 -16.46 -11.21 -17.60
C ARG A 468 -17.18 -12.02 -16.52
N ARG A 469 -16.99 -13.34 -16.49
CA ARG A 469 -17.52 -14.22 -15.44
C ARG A 469 -16.88 -13.92 -14.08
N PHE A 470 -15.55 -13.90 -14.01
CA PHE A 470 -14.79 -13.58 -12.79
C PHE A 470 -15.23 -12.23 -12.19
N MET A 471 -15.37 -11.22 -13.05
CA MET A 471 -15.85 -9.89 -12.66
C MET A 471 -17.36 -9.82 -12.37
N GLY A 472 -18.15 -10.88 -12.57
CA GLY A 472 -19.60 -10.87 -12.38
C GLY A 472 -20.32 -9.91 -13.34
N HIS A 473 -19.81 -9.78 -14.57
CA HIS A 473 -20.41 -9.01 -15.68
C HIS A 473 -21.23 -9.89 -16.64
N ARG A 474 -21.13 -11.22 -16.53
CA ARG A 474 -21.96 -12.20 -17.24
C ARG A 474 -22.69 -13.08 -16.20
N ALA A 475 -23.94 -13.43 -16.49
CA ALA A 475 -24.70 -14.39 -15.70
C ALA A 475 -24.05 -15.78 -15.79
N GLY A 476 -23.75 -16.41 -14.66
CA GLY A 476 -23.61 -17.86 -14.58
C GLY A 476 -24.97 -18.50 -14.29
N GLU A 477 -25.23 -19.69 -14.83
CA GLU A 477 -26.39 -20.51 -14.44
C GLU A 477 -26.13 -21.28 -13.12
N ASP A 478 -24.96 -21.06 -12.51
CA ASP A 478 -24.31 -21.71 -11.36
C ASP A 478 -25.00 -21.53 -9.98
N VAL A 479 -26.32 -21.67 -9.89
CA VAL A 479 -26.97 -21.70 -8.56
C VAL A 479 -27.76 -22.98 -8.32
N PHE A 480 -27.92 -23.86 -9.33
CA PHE A 480 -28.60 -25.13 -9.12
C PHE A 480 -27.61 -26.27 -8.86
N GLY A 481 -27.21 -26.38 -7.59
CA GLY A 481 -26.69 -27.62 -6.99
C GLY A 481 -25.20 -27.62 -6.69
N ARG A 482 -24.85 -27.43 -5.41
CA ARG A 482 -23.82 -28.10 -4.57
C ARG A 482 -22.56 -28.78 -5.18
N ILE A 483 -22.14 -28.48 -6.41
CA ILE A 483 -20.95 -29.09 -7.01
C ILE A 483 -19.80 -28.10 -6.85
N TYR A 484 -19.21 -28.09 -5.65
CA TYR A 484 -17.98 -27.38 -5.32
C TYR A 484 -16.76 -28.22 -5.75
N THR A 485 -16.64 -28.51 -7.05
CA THR A 485 -15.50 -29.24 -7.58
C THR A 485 -14.78 -28.42 -8.64
N LEU A 486 -13.44 -28.46 -8.61
CA LEU A 486 -12.61 -27.76 -9.59
C LEU A 486 -12.84 -28.27 -11.02
N ASP A 487 -13.29 -29.51 -11.15
CA ASP A 487 -13.58 -30.17 -12.43
C ASP A 487 -14.87 -29.68 -13.10
N HIS A 488 -15.68 -28.85 -12.41
CA HIS A 488 -16.88 -28.30 -13.01
C HIS A 488 -16.47 -27.43 -14.22
N PRO A 489 -17.05 -27.62 -15.44
CA PRO A 489 -16.63 -26.94 -16.67
C PRO A 489 -16.60 -25.41 -16.57
N ASP A 490 -17.41 -24.91 -15.65
CA ASP A 490 -17.65 -23.51 -15.38
C ASP A 490 -16.68 -22.90 -14.34
N VAL A 491 -16.04 -23.75 -13.53
CA VAL A 491 -15.03 -23.40 -12.51
C VAL A 491 -13.62 -23.68 -13.00
N ALA A 492 -13.39 -24.75 -13.77
CA ALA A 492 -12.08 -25.15 -14.27
C ALA A 492 -11.28 -24.02 -14.96
N PRO A 493 -11.88 -23.16 -15.81
CA PRO A 493 -11.16 -22.04 -16.43
C PRO A 493 -10.68 -20.98 -15.42
N LEU A 494 -11.29 -20.91 -14.24
CA LEU A 494 -10.92 -19.97 -13.17
C LEU A 494 -9.69 -20.43 -12.38
N ALA A 495 -9.34 -21.73 -12.42
CA ALA A 495 -8.10 -22.22 -11.80
C ALA A 495 -6.87 -21.54 -12.41
N LYS A 496 -6.85 -21.41 -13.75
CA LYS A 496 -5.80 -20.67 -14.47
C LYS A 496 -5.73 -19.19 -14.06
N VAL A 497 -6.87 -18.57 -13.78
CA VAL A 497 -6.91 -17.18 -13.28
C VAL A 497 -6.27 -17.12 -11.89
N ALA A 498 -6.59 -18.07 -11.01
CA ALA A 498 -6.03 -18.14 -9.67
C ALA A 498 -4.50 -18.36 -9.69
N GLU A 499 -4.00 -19.27 -10.54
CA GLU A 499 -2.56 -19.51 -10.74
C GLU A 499 -1.82 -18.24 -11.19
N ILE A 500 -2.36 -17.51 -12.16
CA ILE A 500 -1.74 -16.28 -12.65
C ILE A 500 -1.73 -15.21 -11.55
N LEU A 501 -2.83 -15.06 -10.81
CA LEU A 501 -2.90 -14.11 -9.70
C LEU A 501 -1.89 -14.48 -8.61
N ASP A 502 -1.78 -15.76 -8.26
CA ASP A 502 -0.84 -16.26 -7.26
C ASP A 502 0.61 -15.99 -7.66
N HIS A 503 0.96 -16.31 -8.91
CA HIS A 503 2.28 -16.04 -9.47
C HIS A 503 2.64 -14.55 -9.42
N ASN A 504 1.69 -13.67 -9.78
CA ASN A 504 1.89 -12.23 -9.72
C ASN A 504 2.07 -11.73 -8.27
N ILE A 505 1.35 -12.30 -7.31
CA ILE A 505 1.52 -12.00 -5.88
C ILE A 505 2.92 -12.42 -5.42
N ALA A 506 3.31 -13.67 -5.69
CA ALA A 506 4.58 -14.25 -5.26
C ALA A 506 5.77 -13.45 -5.79
N ILE A 507 5.78 -13.09 -7.07
CA ILE A 507 6.88 -12.35 -7.69
C ILE A 507 6.92 -10.88 -7.26
N THR A 508 5.77 -10.23 -7.08
CA THR A 508 5.75 -8.77 -6.86
C THR A 508 5.87 -8.40 -5.39
N ILE A 509 5.18 -9.12 -4.51
CA ILE A 509 5.04 -8.74 -3.09
C ILE A 509 5.28 -9.92 -2.13
N GLY A 510 5.49 -11.14 -2.63
CA GLY A 510 5.77 -12.33 -1.83
C GLY A 510 4.55 -12.92 -1.12
N GLY A 511 3.72 -12.09 -0.49
CA GLY A 511 2.53 -12.50 0.26
C GLY A 511 1.54 -11.37 0.50
N LEU A 512 0.33 -11.72 0.97
CA LEU A 512 -0.75 -10.76 1.22
C LEU A 512 -0.84 -10.30 2.68
N MET A 513 -0.23 -11.02 3.62
CA MET A 513 -0.10 -10.59 5.02
C MET A 513 0.94 -9.47 5.10
N THR A 514 0.52 -8.24 4.80
CA THR A 514 1.41 -7.07 4.85
C THR A 514 1.63 -6.66 6.31
N PRO A 515 2.87 -6.70 6.82
CA PRO A 515 3.15 -6.38 8.21
C PRO A 515 2.65 -4.98 8.59
N THR A 516 2.03 -4.85 9.75
CA THR A 516 1.54 -3.57 10.26
C THR A 516 1.64 -3.47 11.78
N VAL A 517 1.90 -2.28 12.29
CA VAL A 517 1.85 -1.98 13.74
C VAL A 517 0.45 -1.55 14.21
N ARG A 518 -0.51 -1.44 13.28
CA ARG A 518 -1.86 -0.94 13.60
C ARG A 518 -2.74 -2.07 14.12
N ARG A 519 -3.03 -2.02 15.42
CA ARG A 519 -3.97 -2.93 16.08
C ARG A 519 -5.42 -2.69 15.70
N VAL A 520 -6.21 -3.76 15.73
CA VAL A 520 -7.66 -3.68 15.51
C VAL A 520 -8.31 -3.16 16.80
N HIS A 521 -9.10 -2.09 16.68
CA HIS A 521 -9.82 -1.54 17.81
C HIS A 521 -11.27 -2.05 17.80
N TRP A 522 -11.58 -2.94 18.73
CA TRP A 522 -12.91 -3.52 18.88
C TRP A 522 -13.83 -2.61 19.70
N GLY A 523 -15.08 -2.46 19.27
CA GLY A 523 -16.10 -1.76 20.04
C GLY A 523 -16.47 -2.54 21.30
N THR A 524 -16.91 -1.83 22.35
CA THR A 524 -17.30 -2.44 23.63
C THR A 524 -18.46 -3.43 23.52
N ALA A 525 -19.31 -3.28 22.51
CA ALA A 525 -20.41 -4.19 22.20
C ALA A 525 -20.00 -5.39 21.31
N ASN A 526 -18.71 -5.54 21.00
CA ASN A 526 -18.19 -6.61 20.17
C ASN A 526 -17.64 -7.76 21.03
N PRO A 527 -18.19 -8.99 20.94
CA PRO A 527 -17.68 -10.15 21.68
C PRO A 527 -16.21 -10.47 21.39
N THR A 528 -15.68 -10.08 20.22
CA THR A 528 -14.25 -10.26 19.91
C THR A 528 -13.33 -9.44 20.81
N LEU A 529 -13.83 -8.39 21.48
CA LEU A 529 -13.04 -7.59 22.41
C LEU A 529 -12.46 -8.42 23.55
N VAL A 530 -13.20 -9.41 24.06
CA VAL A 530 -12.72 -10.29 25.16
C VAL A 530 -11.55 -11.15 24.72
N ARG A 531 -11.41 -11.40 23.41
CA ARG A 531 -10.36 -12.24 22.81
C ARG A 531 -9.28 -11.42 22.10
N ALA A 532 -9.21 -10.11 22.35
CA ALA A 532 -8.29 -9.22 21.64
C ALA A 532 -6.82 -9.64 21.78
N ASP A 533 -6.40 -10.09 22.97
CA ASP A 533 -5.02 -10.53 23.21
C ASP A 533 -4.69 -11.82 22.43
N HIS A 534 -5.64 -12.77 22.36
CA HIS A 534 -5.49 -13.97 21.54
C HIS A 534 -5.41 -13.61 20.05
N ILE A 535 -6.29 -12.71 19.57
CA ILE A 535 -6.27 -12.21 18.20
C ILE A 535 -4.92 -11.59 17.87
N ASP A 536 -4.43 -10.68 18.71
CA ASP A 536 -3.14 -10.00 18.50
C ASP A 536 -1.99 -11.01 18.50
N ALA A 537 -2.01 -12.01 19.38
CA ALA A 537 -1.01 -13.08 19.42
C ALA A 537 -1.02 -13.95 18.15
N THR A 538 -2.19 -14.38 17.66
CA THR A 538 -2.33 -15.17 16.43
C THR A 538 -1.87 -14.38 15.21
N LEU A 539 -2.22 -13.10 15.12
CA LEU A 539 -1.77 -12.22 14.04
C LEU A 539 -0.26 -11.94 14.12
N ALA A 540 0.31 -11.85 15.32
CA ALA A 540 1.74 -11.67 15.52
C ALA A 540 2.54 -12.94 15.16
N ALA A 541 2.03 -14.12 15.51
CA ALA A 541 2.63 -15.41 15.14
C ALA A 541 2.69 -15.59 13.61
N ALA A 542 1.69 -15.09 12.89
CA ALA A 542 1.67 -15.06 11.42
C ALA A 542 2.55 -13.96 10.80
N GLY A 543 3.22 -13.11 11.60
CA GLY A 543 4.00 -11.96 11.14
C GLY A 543 3.16 -10.83 10.55
N TRP A 544 1.84 -10.86 10.71
CA TRP A 544 0.91 -9.88 10.15
C TRP A 544 0.80 -8.65 11.05
N LEU A 545 0.66 -8.86 12.36
CA LEU A 545 0.73 -7.79 13.36
C LEU A 545 2.15 -7.72 13.92
N VAL A 546 2.79 -6.58 13.72
CA VAL A 546 4.13 -6.31 14.24
C VAL A 546 3.96 -5.57 15.56
N GLU A 547 4.39 -6.21 16.64
CA GLU A 547 4.54 -5.54 17.92
C GLU A 547 5.50 -4.35 17.74
N PRO A 548 5.12 -3.11 18.08
CA PRO A 548 5.97 -1.93 17.90
C PRO A 548 7.21 -1.92 18.82
N GLY A 549 7.28 -2.87 19.75
CA GLY A 549 8.31 -2.95 20.78
C GLY A 549 7.94 -2.16 22.03
N ASN A 550 8.71 -2.37 23.09
CA ASN A 550 8.62 -1.58 24.32
C ASN A 550 9.88 -0.69 24.45
N ALA A 551 10.03 0.03 25.56
CA ALA A 551 11.19 0.88 25.78
C ALA A 551 12.52 0.10 25.81
N ASP A 552 12.49 -1.18 26.21
CA ASP A 552 13.67 -2.02 26.35
C ASP A 552 14.04 -2.76 25.06
N ASP A 553 13.06 -3.06 24.20
CA ASP A 553 13.24 -3.66 22.88
C ASP A 553 12.42 -2.94 21.79
N PRO A 554 12.78 -1.69 21.45
CA PRO A 554 12.10 -0.92 20.43
C PRO A 554 12.45 -1.39 19.01
N MET A 555 11.60 -1.00 18.06
CA MET A 555 11.90 -1.10 16.63
C MET A 555 12.96 -0.06 16.24
N CYS A 556 14.11 -0.53 15.76
CA CYS A 556 15.26 0.27 15.36
C CYS A 556 15.27 0.49 13.85
N ASP A 557 15.31 1.74 13.42
CA ASP A 557 15.58 2.08 12.03
C ASP A 557 17.07 1.91 11.69
N ALA A 558 17.43 2.07 10.41
CA ALA A 558 18.82 1.91 9.99
C ALA A 558 19.80 2.88 10.65
N GLN A 559 19.36 4.05 11.15
CA GLN A 559 20.23 4.97 11.86
C GLN A 559 20.50 4.47 13.28
N ARG A 560 19.49 4.00 13.99
CA ARG A 560 19.66 3.42 15.33
C ARG A 560 20.48 2.14 15.27
N VAL A 561 20.21 1.25 14.30
CA VAL A 561 21.01 0.03 14.07
C VAL A 561 22.48 0.38 13.86
N ALA A 562 22.77 1.39 13.04
CA ALA A 562 24.13 1.84 12.79
C ALA A 562 24.84 2.32 14.05
N ALA A 563 24.14 3.07 14.92
CA ALA A 563 24.67 3.55 16.18
C ALA A 563 24.93 2.41 17.19
N GLU A 564 24.02 1.44 17.28
CA GLU A 564 24.15 0.31 18.22
C GLU A 564 25.28 -0.66 17.85
N LEU A 565 25.59 -0.77 16.56
CA LEU A 565 26.63 -1.66 16.03
C LEU A 565 27.96 -0.95 15.74
N ASP A 566 28.02 0.38 15.93
CA ASP A 566 29.15 1.23 15.54
C ASP A 566 29.58 1.04 14.07
N ILE A 567 28.60 1.05 13.15
CA ILE A 567 28.82 0.92 11.71
C ILE A 567 28.21 2.09 10.94
N TYR A 568 28.59 2.25 9.67
CA TYR A 568 27.96 3.27 8.81
C TYR A 568 26.49 2.94 8.51
N PRO A 569 25.58 3.94 8.44
CA PRO A 569 24.16 3.72 8.08
C PRO A 569 23.93 3.02 6.74
N THR A 570 24.84 3.18 5.78
CA THR A 570 24.80 2.47 4.50
C THR A 570 25.03 0.97 4.66
N THR A 571 25.97 0.58 5.53
CA THR A 571 26.22 -0.82 5.91
C THR A 571 25.04 -1.40 6.67
N ALA A 572 24.49 -0.67 7.64
CA ALA A 572 23.28 -1.08 8.37
C ALA A 572 22.11 -1.35 7.41
N ARG A 573 21.82 -0.44 6.47
CA ARG A 573 20.78 -0.66 5.44
C ARG A 573 21.04 -1.90 4.60
N ARG A 574 22.30 -2.15 4.21
CA ARG A 574 22.67 -3.34 3.45
C ARG A 574 22.39 -4.60 4.27
N TRP A 575 22.86 -4.66 5.52
CA TRP A 575 22.66 -5.78 6.44
C TRP A 575 21.19 -6.04 6.78
N MET A 576 20.39 -4.98 6.86
CA MET A 576 18.94 -5.07 7.01
C MET A 576 18.25 -5.59 5.74
N THR A 577 18.83 -5.33 4.57
CA THR A 577 18.25 -5.72 3.26
C THR A 577 18.63 -7.14 2.87
N ASP A 578 19.89 -7.54 3.11
CA ASP A 578 20.42 -8.87 2.79
C ASP A 578 20.05 -9.95 3.83
N GLY A 579 19.44 -9.54 4.95
CA GLY A 579 18.97 -10.45 6.00
C GLY A 579 20.02 -10.78 7.07
N THR A 580 21.20 -10.17 7.03
CA THR A 580 22.20 -10.28 8.11
C THR A 580 21.61 -9.86 9.47
N ILE A 581 20.77 -8.82 9.46
CA ILE A 581 19.93 -8.44 10.60
C ILE A 581 18.47 -8.78 10.23
N PRO A 582 17.76 -9.58 11.03
CA PRO A 582 16.32 -9.80 10.85
C PRO A 582 15.58 -8.46 10.81
N THR A 583 14.75 -8.24 9.78
CA THR A 583 13.98 -7.01 9.67
C THR A 583 12.56 -7.25 9.21
N VAL A 584 11.70 -6.29 9.55
CA VAL A 584 10.34 -6.18 9.04
C VAL A 584 10.13 -4.81 8.41
N ALA A 585 9.40 -4.77 7.29
CA ALA A 585 9.02 -3.53 6.65
C ALA A 585 7.70 -3.03 7.23
N VAL A 586 7.74 -1.91 7.95
CA VAL A 586 6.56 -1.25 8.52
C VAL A 586 6.61 0.25 8.25
N PRO A 587 5.47 0.94 8.16
CA PRO A 587 5.45 2.39 8.03
C PRO A 587 6.11 3.09 9.22
N ASP A 588 6.93 4.09 8.94
CA ASP A 588 7.42 5.01 9.96
C ASP A 588 6.33 6.01 10.41
N ALA A 589 6.69 6.93 11.32
CA ALA A 589 5.77 7.96 11.81
C ALA A 589 5.24 8.90 10.71
N THR A 590 5.93 9.00 9.56
CA THR A 590 5.51 9.77 8.39
C THR A 590 4.70 8.94 7.40
N GLY A 591 4.51 7.66 7.68
CA GLY A 591 3.80 6.73 6.84
C GLY A 591 4.62 6.21 5.65
N VAL A 592 5.95 6.27 5.70
CA VAL A 592 6.79 5.68 4.65
C VAL A 592 7.20 4.27 5.09
N PRO A 593 6.96 3.22 4.28
CA PRO A 593 7.44 1.87 4.59
C PRO A 593 8.97 1.85 4.74
N ARG A 594 9.46 1.51 5.93
CA ARG A 594 10.88 1.36 6.21
C ARG A 594 11.16 0.01 6.85
N ARG A 595 12.34 -0.53 6.56
CA ARG A 595 12.85 -1.71 7.27
C ARG A 595 13.26 -1.28 8.68
N HIS A 596 12.81 -2.06 9.65
CA HIS A 596 13.14 -1.92 11.05
C HIS A 596 13.61 -3.27 11.59
N ALA A 597 14.57 -3.26 12.50
CA ALA A 597 15.06 -4.42 13.24
C ALA A 597 14.65 -4.31 14.71
N ARG A 598 14.51 -5.43 15.42
CA ARG A 598 14.40 -5.37 16.89
C ARG A 598 15.75 -5.02 17.51
N LEU A 599 15.74 -4.26 18.61
CA LEU A 599 16.98 -3.93 19.33
C LEU A 599 17.64 -5.20 19.86
N SER A 600 16.85 -6.18 20.30
CA SER A 600 17.32 -7.51 20.70
C SER A 600 18.04 -8.25 19.56
N ASP A 601 17.49 -8.25 18.34
CA ASP A 601 18.15 -8.83 17.16
C ASP A 601 19.46 -8.10 16.80
N VAL A 602 19.45 -6.77 16.92
CA VAL A 602 20.65 -5.94 16.72
C VAL A 602 21.71 -6.29 17.77
N TRP A 603 21.33 -6.45 19.03
CA TRP A 603 22.26 -6.85 20.09
C TRP A 603 22.74 -8.29 19.91
N GLN A 604 21.92 -9.23 19.42
CA GLN A 604 22.42 -10.56 19.06
C GLN A 604 23.51 -10.49 17.98
N VAL A 605 23.34 -9.61 16.99
CA VAL A 605 24.40 -9.37 16.00
C VAL A 605 25.61 -8.70 16.65
N ARG A 606 25.42 -7.71 17.53
CA ARG A 606 26.51 -7.08 18.28
C ARG A 606 27.30 -8.09 19.11
N ASP A 607 26.62 -8.95 19.85
CA ASP A 607 27.24 -9.94 20.73
C ASP A 607 27.94 -11.03 19.89
N ARG A 608 27.35 -11.41 18.76
CA ARG A 608 28.00 -12.26 17.76
C ARG A 608 29.28 -11.62 17.23
N LEU A 609 29.26 -10.32 16.92
CA LEU A 609 30.43 -9.55 16.48
C LEU A 609 31.46 -9.38 17.60
N ALA A 610 31.04 -9.22 18.86
CA ALA A 610 31.92 -9.04 20.02
C ALA A 610 32.65 -10.33 20.43
N GLY A 611 32.06 -11.51 20.18
CA GLY A 611 32.79 -12.79 20.23
C GLY A 611 33.84 -12.96 19.12
N GLN A 612 33.85 -12.01 18.19
CA GLN A 612 34.72 -11.80 17.03
C GLN A 612 36.16 -11.42 17.36
N ILE A 613 37.15 -12.31 17.44
CA ILE A 613 38.53 -11.81 17.54
C ILE A 613 39.04 -11.48 16.14
N LEU A 614 39.19 -10.20 15.82
CA LEU A 614 39.76 -9.78 14.54
C LEU A 614 41.28 -9.56 14.68
N LEU A 615 42.02 -9.91 13.62
CA LEU A 615 43.47 -9.72 13.59
C LEU A 615 43.92 -8.26 13.77
N PRO A 616 43.25 -7.23 13.21
CA PRO A 616 43.59 -5.83 13.47
C PRO A 616 43.46 -5.44 14.95
N ASP A 617 42.37 -5.85 15.60
CA ASP A 617 42.12 -5.53 17.02
C ASP A 617 43.15 -6.21 17.91
N LEU A 618 43.42 -7.50 17.67
CA LEU A 618 44.46 -8.22 18.40
C LEU A 618 45.86 -7.62 18.15
N ALA A 619 46.13 -7.14 16.94
CA ALA A 619 47.39 -6.44 16.65
C ALA A 619 47.50 -5.16 17.47
N GLN A 620 46.44 -4.36 17.55
CA GLN A 620 46.38 -3.16 18.37
C GLN A 620 46.58 -3.48 19.86
N ASP A 621 45.90 -4.50 20.39
CA ASP A 621 46.03 -4.95 21.79
C ASP A 621 47.47 -5.37 22.12
N LEU A 622 48.16 -6.01 21.17
CA LEU A 622 49.56 -6.42 21.29
C LEU A 622 50.56 -5.28 21.01
N GLY A 623 50.09 -4.08 20.65
CA GLY A 623 50.95 -2.97 20.24
C GLY A 623 51.73 -3.23 18.95
N LEU A 624 51.20 -4.10 18.09
CA LEU A 624 51.76 -4.48 16.79
C LEU A 624 51.08 -3.73 15.65
N ARG A 625 51.79 -3.56 14.54
CA ARG A 625 51.16 -3.19 13.27
C ARG A 625 50.46 -4.43 12.69
N TYR A 626 49.36 -4.22 11.96
CA TYR A 626 48.60 -5.30 11.33
C TYR A 626 49.47 -6.30 10.54
N HIS A 627 50.42 -5.82 9.73
CA HIS A 627 51.29 -6.69 8.94
C HIS A 627 52.26 -7.53 9.80
N GLU A 628 52.63 -7.07 10.99
CA GLU A 628 53.47 -7.83 11.92
C GLU A 628 52.69 -8.99 12.53
N ALA A 629 51.45 -8.73 12.96
CA ALA A 629 50.53 -9.75 13.44
C ALA A 629 50.18 -10.77 12.33
N TYR A 630 49.95 -10.31 11.10
CA TYR A 630 49.70 -11.17 9.95
C TYR A 630 50.90 -12.07 9.59
N ASN A 631 52.12 -11.53 9.63
CA ASN A 631 53.32 -12.34 9.41
C ASN A 631 53.53 -13.37 10.52
N MET A 632 53.17 -13.03 11.76
CA MET A 632 53.20 -13.95 12.90
C MET A 632 52.20 -15.09 12.72
N LEU A 633 50.96 -14.77 12.32
CA LEU A 633 49.92 -15.75 11.98
C LEU A 633 50.40 -16.74 10.90
N ARG A 634 50.92 -16.22 9.78
CA ARG A 634 51.47 -17.01 8.67
C ARG A 634 52.61 -17.93 9.10
N ARG A 635 53.51 -17.46 9.97
CA ARG A 635 54.65 -18.23 10.47
C ARG A 635 54.21 -19.38 11.38
N LEU A 636 53.20 -19.14 12.21
CA LEU A 636 52.64 -20.16 13.10
C LEU A 636 51.81 -21.21 12.34
N GLY A 637 51.55 -21.00 11.04
CA GLY A 637 50.71 -21.90 10.24
C GLY A 637 49.25 -21.91 10.69
N VAL A 638 48.81 -20.84 11.37
CA VAL A 638 47.45 -20.71 11.87
C VAL A 638 46.55 -20.27 10.72
N GLU A 639 45.57 -21.11 10.40
CA GLU A 639 44.53 -20.75 9.43
C GLU A 639 43.55 -19.78 10.06
N ALA A 640 43.25 -18.69 9.34
CA ALA A 640 42.27 -17.69 9.74
C ALA A 640 41.32 -17.45 8.58
N GLU A 641 40.02 -17.40 8.88
CA GLU A 641 38.99 -17.13 7.88
C GLU A 641 38.94 -15.65 7.56
N GLN A 642 38.85 -15.32 6.27
CA GLN A 642 38.71 -13.95 5.81
C GLN A 642 37.23 -13.58 5.70
N ARG A 643 36.84 -12.47 6.32
CA ARG A 643 35.46 -12.00 6.29
C ARG A 643 35.03 -11.53 4.90
N PRO A 644 33.82 -11.93 4.45
CA PRO A 644 33.21 -11.37 3.26
C PRO A 644 32.98 -9.87 3.43
N GLY A 645 33.51 -9.06 2.50
CA GLY A 645 33.18 -7.65 2.35
C GLY A 645 34.17 -6.64 2.93
N ASN A 646 34.93 -6.97 3.99
CA ASN A 646 35.97 -6.08 4.53
C ASN A 646 37.40 -6.68 4.46
N HIS A 647 37.54 -7.94 4.04
CA HIS A 647 38.83 -8.63 3.88
C HIS A 647 39.67 -8.75 5.17
N GLU A 648 39.07 -8.58 6.34
CA GLU A 648 39.73 -8.77 7.63
C GLU A 648 39.76 -10.25 8.02
N TYR A 649 40.82 -10.67 8.72
CA TYR A 649 40.95 -12.04 9.22
C TYR A 649 40.31 -12.17 10.59
N GLN A 650 39.41 -13.13 10.72
CA GLN A 650 38.84 -13.55 11.99
C GLN A 650 39.65 -14.72 12.55
N LEU A 651 39.97 -14.62 13.84
CA LEU A 651 40.77 -15.58 14.59
C LEU A 651 39.87 -16.38 15.52
N THR A 652 40.18 -17.66 15.69
CA THR A 652 39.67 -18.45 16.81
C THR A 652 40.35 -18.01 18.10
N HIS A 653 39.77 -18.34 19.27
CA HIS A 653 40.42 -18.09 20.56
C HIS A 653 41.81 -18.75 20.63
N GLU A 654 41.92 -20.00 20.14
CA GLU A 654 43.19 -20.72 20.07
C GLU A 654 44.23 -20.02 19.19
N ALA A 655 43.82 -19.54 18.02
CA ALA A 655 44.68 -18.74 17.13
C ALA A 655 45.17 -17.46 17.81
N ALA A 656 44.27 -16.74 18.49
CA ALA A 656 44.59 -15.51 19.20
C ALA A 656 45.56 -15.77 20.36
N ASP A 657 45.35 -16.85 21.13
CA ASP A 657 46.25 -17.23 22.22
C ASP A 657 47.64 -17.65 21.71
N ALA A 658 47.70 -18.38 20.59
CA ALA A 658 48.97 -18.72 19.94
C ALA A 658 49.76 -17.46 19.52
N LEU A 659 49.08 -16.46 18.98
CA LEU A 659 49.67 -15.15 18.64
C LEU A 659 50.17 -14.40 19.89
N ARG A 660 49.39 -14.40 20.98
CA ARG A 660 49.81 -13.78 22.26
C ARG A 660 51.07 -14.45 22.83
N VAL A 661 51.10 -15.79 22.82
CA VAL A 661 52.25 -16.57 23.29
C VAL A 661 53.50 -16.31 22.43
N GLU A 662 53.36 -16.32 21.10
CA GLU A 662 54.48 -16.03 20.19
C GLU A 662 54.97 -14.59 20.35
N HIS A 663 54.07 -13.62 20.54
CA HIS A 663 54.46 -12.23 20.81
C HIS A 663 55.26 -12.12 22.12
N GLN A 664 54.79 -12.76 23.20
CA GLN A 664 55.52 -12.79 24.47
C GLN A 664 56.90 -13.46 24.34
N ARG A 665 56.98 -14.56 23.58
CA ARG A 665 58.26 -15.24 23.28
C ARG A 665 59.22 -14.31 22.55
N ILE A 666 58.75 -13.60 21.52
CA ILE A 666 59.55 -12.62 20.77
C ILE A 666 60.00 -11.48 21.69
N GLN A 667 59.13 -10.93 22.53
CA GLN A 667 59.52 -9.89 23.49
C GLN A 667 60.57 -10.39 24.49
N ALA A 668 60.46 -11.62 24.98
CA ALA A 668 61.46 -12.23 25.86
C ALA A 668 62.82 -12.39 25.15
N LEU A 669 62.81 -12.80 23.87
CA LEU A 669 63.99 -12.88 23.02
C LEU A 669 64.67 -11.51 22.85
N HIS A 670 63.92 -10.45 22.53
CA HIS A 670 64.47 -9.09 22.36
C HIS A 670 64.98 -8.45 23.66
N ARG A 671 64.46 -8.88 24.81
CA ARG A 671 64.94 -8.47 26.14
C ARG A 671 66.29 -9.09 26.47
N ARG A 672 66.47 -10.41 26.27
CA ARG A 672 67.71 -11.12 26.61
C ARG A 672 68.78 -11.06 25.51
N SER A 673 68.36 -10.88 24.26
CA SER A 673 69.20 -10.93 23.07
C SER A 673 68.91 -9.74 22.14
N MET A 674 69.78 -9.51 21.17
CA MET A 674 69.59 -8.48 20.14
C MET A 674 70.02 -9.01 18.78
N LYS A 675 69.45 -8.45 17.70
CA LYS A 675 69.85 -8.80 16.34
C LYS A 675 71.34 -8.53 16.14
N LEU A 676 72.01 -9.38 15.37
CA LEU A 676 73.44 -9.25 15.08
C LEU A 676 73.83 -7.87 14.54
N ALA A 677 72.97 -7.23 13.74
CA ALA A 677 73.19 -5.87 13.26
C ALA A 677 73.07 -4.79 14.35
N ALA A 678 72.22 -5.00 15.37
CA ALA A 678 72.19 -4.13 16.55
C ALA A 678 73.45 -4.34 17.41
N ALA A 679 73.90 -5.59 17.57
CA ALA A 679 75.15 -5.90 18.26
C ALA A 679 76.38 -5.27 17.58
N ALA A 680 76.46 -5.33 16.24
CA ALA A 680 77.52 -4.68 15.48
C ALA A 680 77.59 -3.17 15.74
N ARG A 681 76.42 -2.50 15.77
CA ARG A 681 76.31 -1.08 16.11
C ARG A 681 76.73 -0.82 17.56
N ALA A 682 76.27 -1.62 18.51
CA ALA A 682 76.64 -1.48 19.93
C ALA A 682 78.15 -1.63 20.18
N LEU A 683 78.79 -2.55 19.45
CA LEU A 683 80.23 -2.81 19.51
C LEU A 683 81.07 -1.85 18.65
N LYS A 684 80.43 -0.98 17.85
CA LYS A 684 81.08 -0.10 16.88
C LYS A 684 81.99 -0.85 15.89
N VAL A 685 81.50 -1.98 15.35
CA VAL A 685 82.21 -2.79 14.35
C VAL A 685 81.38 -2.96 13.08
N ALA A 686 82.03 -3.33 11.98
CA ALA A 686 81.33 -3.74 10.78
C ALA A 686 80.49 -5.01 11.03
N LEU A 687 79.36 -5.13 10.35
CA LEU A 687 78.47 -6.31 10.47
C LEU A 687 79.19 -7.62 10.15
N SER A 688 80.10 -7.61 9.16
CA SER A 688 80.95 -8.77 8.81
C SER A 688 81.85 -9.21 9.96
N THR A 689 82.37 -8.26 10.75
CA THR A 689 83.15 -8.54 11.95
C THR A 689 82.28 -9.14 13.04
N ALA A 690 81.10 -8.56 13.33
CA ALA A 690 80.17 -9.14 14.30
C ALA A 690 79.72 -10.55 13.89
N ALA A 691 79.50 -10.80 12.58
CA ALA A 691 79.20 -12.13 12.06
C ALA A 691 80.36 -13.11 12.21
N LEU A 692 81.61 -12.66 12.04
CA LEU A 692 82.78 -13.47 12.35
C LEU A 692 82.85 -13.80 13.85
N MET A 693 82.63 -12.81 14.72
CA MET A 693 82.64 -12.99 16.18
C MET A 693 81.56 -13.96 16.66
N SER A 694 80.38 -13.91 16.05
CA SER A 694 79.31 -14.91 16.28
C SER A 694 79.74 -16.31 15.82
N ARG A 695 80.42 -16.44 14.67
CA ARG A 695 80.92 -17.74 14.18
C ARG A 695 82.06 -18.32 15.01
N THR A 696 82.93 -17.46 15.56
CA THR A 696 84.06 -17.87 16.40
C THR A 696 83.69 -18.05 17.87
N GLY A 697 82.40 -17.92 18.23
CA GLY A 697 81.90 -18.10 19.60
C GLY A 697 82.15 -16.92 20.55
N GLN A 698 82.69 -15.80 20.05
CA GLN A 698 82.91 -14.59 20.86
C GLN A 698 81.62 -13.82 21.17
N LEU A 699 80.59 -13.98 20.34
CA LEU A 699 79.23 -13.56 20.65
C LEU A 699 78.36 -14.80 20.81
N GLY A 700 77.76 -14.96 21.98
CA GLY A 700 76.85 -16.06 22.28
C GLY A 700 75.61 -15.93 21.43
N VAL A 701 75.38 -16.90 20.53
CA VAL A 701 74.21 -16.92 19.66
C VAL A 701 73.02 -17.46 20.44
N ASP A 702 71.90 -16.73 20.41
CA ASP A 702 70.63 -17.25 20.95
C ASP A 702 70.08 -18.27 19.94
N PRO A 703 69.68 -19.48 20.38
CA PRO A 703 69.13 -20.48 19.46
C PRO A 703 67.80 -20.05 18.85
N GLU A 704 67.08 -19.12 19.49
CA GLU A 704 65.80 -18.62 18.99
C GLU A 704 65.93 -17.46 18.00
N THR A 705 64.92 -17.32 17.14
CA THR A 705 64.80 -16.23 16.17
C THR A 705 63.41 -15.58 16.21
N ASP A 706 63.35 -14.30 15.84
CA ASP A 706 62.08 -13.57 15.64
C ASP A 706 61.52 -13.79 14.22
N SER A 707 60.41 -13.10 13.90
CA SER A 707 59.73 -13.19 12.61
C SER A 707 60.57 -12.75 11.41
N SER A 708 61.71 -12.07 11.62
CA SER A 708 62.61 -11.67 10.53
C SER A 708 63.62 -12.75 10.14
N GLY A 709 63.70 -13.86 10.88
CA GLY A 709 64.71 -14.90 10.68
C GLY A 709 66.15 -14.43 10.94
N ALA A 710 66.32 -13.21 11.48
CA ALA A 710 67.63 -12.66 11.79
C ALA A 710 68.30 -13.46 12.90
N ARG A 711 69.63 -13.59 12.83
CA ARG A 711 70.41 -14.21 13.90
C ARG A 711 70.49 -13.27 15.11
N PHE A 712 70.19 -13.80 16.29
CA PHE A 712 70.26 -13.09 17.57
C PHE A 712 71.52 -13.48 18.33
N VAL A 713 72.08 -12.51 19.04
CA VAL A 713 73.18 -12.71 20.00
C VAL A 713 72.77 -12.19 21.36
N THR A 714 73.19 -12.88 22.42
CA THR A 714 72.82 -12.53 23.79
C THR A 714 73.40 -11.17 24.18
N ARG A 715 72.60 -10.34 24.85
CA ARG A 715 73.06 -9.02 25.28
C ARG A 715 74.22 -9.11 26.27
N ALA A 716 74.24 -10.17 27.09
CA ALA A 716 75.33 -10.48 28.01
C ALA A 716 76.67 -10.66 27.26
N SER A 717 76.71 -11.48 26.21
CA SER A 717 77.96 -11.68 25.45
C SER A 717 78.42 -10.43 24.69
N VAL A 718 77.47 -9.63 24.19
CA VAL A 718 77.77 -8.32 23.60
C VAL A 718 78.39 -7.38 24.63
N GLN A 719 77.86 -7.35 25.85
CA GLN A 719 78.38 -6.53 26.95
C GLN A 719 79.76 -6.99 27.40
N GLU A 720 79.98 -8.29 27.57
CA GLU A 720 81.30 -8.87 27.89
C GLU A 720 82.33 -8.52 26.81
N CYS A 721 81.97 -8.69 25.54
CA CYS A 721 82.87 -8.36 24.44
C CYS A 721 83.15 -6.85 24.36
N TRP A 722 82.16 -6.01 24.66
CA TRP A 722 82.35 -4.57 24.77
C TRP A 722 83.32 -4.21 25.90
N LEU A 723 83.21 -4.86 27.07
CA LEU A 723 84.10 -4.67 28.21
C LEU A 723 85.53 -5.15 27.91
N ASP A 724 85.73 -6.34 27.32
CA ASP A 724 87.05 -6.84 26.93
C ASP A 724 87.72 -5.90 25.91
N ARG A 725 86.94 -5.36 24.96
CA ARG A 725 87.45 -4.35 24.03
C ARG A 725 87.86 -3.07 24.74
N GLN A 726 87.05 -2.55 25.66
CA GLN A 726 87.38 -1.38 26.48
C GLN A 726 88.70 -1.58 27.24
N VAL A 727 88.89 -2.75 27.86
CA VAL A 727 90.12 -3.12 28.58
C VAL A 727 91.34 -3.18 27.63
N ARG A 728 91.18 -3.74 26.43
CA ARG A 728 92.26 -3.78 25.40
C ARG A 728 92.56 -2.43 24.77
N THR A 729 91.60 -1.51 24.73
CA THR A 729 91.78 -0.13 24.25
C THR A 729 92.18 0.86 25.35
N ARG A 730 92.26 0.45 26.62
CA ARG A 730 92.93 1.27 27.64
C ARG A 730 94.36 1.52 27.14
N PRO A 731 94.79 2.79 26.99
CA PRO A 731 96.16 3.09 26.63
C PRO A 731 97.06 2.39 27.64
N ARG A 732 98.06 1.62 27.18
CA ARG A 732 99.16 1.19 28.04
C ARG A 732 99.78 2.47 28.59
N ALA A 733 99.47 2.80 29.83
CA ALA A 733 100.16 3.85 30.58
C ALA A 733 101.64 3.47 30.61
N GLY A 734 102.45 4.12 29.78
CA GLY A 734 103.86 3.81 29.61
C GLY A 734 104.38 3.81 28.16
N ALA A 735 103.54 4.00 27.14
CA ALA A 735 104.06 4.30 25.80
C ALA A 735 104.53 5.76 25.77
N GLU A 736 105.86 5.98 25.73
CA GLU A 736 106.43 7.31 25.52
C GLU A 736 105.80 7.94 24.27
N PRO A 737 105.38 9.23 24.32
CA PRO A 737 104.91 9.92 23.13
C PRO A 737 106.03 9.91 22.08
N GLY A 738 105.73 9.35 20.91
CA GLY A 738 106.60 9.35 19.75
C GLY A 738 106.18 10.43 18.76
N VAL A 739 107.11 11.21 18.24
CA VAL A 739 106.85 12.19 17.18
C VAL A 739 107.11 11.52 15.82
N PRO A 740 106.19 11.56 14.84
CA PRO A 740 106.43 11.00 13.52
C PRO A 740 107.70 11.55 12.87
N ILE A 741 108.54 10.68 12.28
CA ILE A 741 109.77 11.09 11.56
C ILE A 741 109.49 12.20 10.52
N ALA A 742 108.34 12.13 9.84
CA ALA A 742 107.95 13.14 8.85
C ALA A 742 107.72 14.53 9.46
N GLU A 743 107.21 14.59 10.69
CA GLU A 743 106.98 15.85 11.39
C GLU A 743 108.29 16.43 11.91
N VAL A 744 109.20 15.58 12.43
CA VAL A 744 110.55 15.99 12.80
C VAL A 744 111.34 16.48 11.58
N ALA A 745 111.25 15.80 10.44
CA ALA A 745 111.86 16.22 9.19
C ALA A 745 111.39 17.62 8.77
N ARG A 746 110.07 17.87 8.86
CA ARG A 746 109.47 19.16 8.55
C ARG A 746 109.99 20.27 9.46
N PHE A 747 110.13 20.02 10.76
CA PHE A 747 110.56 21.05 11.72
C PHE A 747 112.07 21.28 11.78
N THR A 748 112.87 20.27 11.45
CA THR A 748 114.35 20.33 11.56
C THR A 748 115.04 20.57 10.22
N GLY A 749 114.30 20.53 9.11
CA GLY A 749 114.82 20.60 7.74
C GLY A 749 115.63 19.38 7.30
N GLN A 750 115.72 18.33 8.13
CA GLN A 750 116.42 17.09 7.79
C GLN A 750 115.58 16.21 6.86
N THR A 751 116.24 15.50 5.94
CA THR A 751 115.56 14.46 5.17
C THR A 751 115.20 13.29 6.08
N THR A 752 114.14 12.57 5.75
CA THR A 752 113.74 11.36 6.48
C THR A 752 114.84 10.29 6.49
N GLY A 753 115.68 10.23 5.45
CA GLY A 753 116.87 9.36 5.38
C GLY A 753 117.95 9.74 6.39
N ALA A 754 118.22 11.05 6.57
CA ALA A 754 119.18 11.53 7.58
C ALA A 754 118.70 11.25 9.01
N LEU A 755 117.41 11.44 9.29
CA LEU A 755 116.82 11.08 10.58
C LEU A 755 116.85 9.56 10.83
N ALA A 756 116.64 8.74 9.80
CA ALA A 756 116.77 7.29 9.91
C ALA A 756 118.23 6.83 10.11
N GLU A 757 119.22 7.57 9.62
CA GLU A 757 120.64 7.32 9.92
C GLU A 757 120.97 7.67 11.38
N LEU A 758 120.40 8.76 11.90
CA LEU A 758 120.53 9.12 13.32
C LEU A 758 119.89 8.09 14.25
N VAL A 759 118.82 7.43 13.82
CA VAL A 759 118.28 6.26 14.52
C VAL A 759 119.25 5.08 14.44
N ARG A 760 119.78 4.76 13.25
CA ARG A 760 120.72 3.64 13.07
C ARG A 760 122.03 3.80 13.85
N THR A 761 122.52 5.02 13.99
CA THR A 761 123.73 5.36 14.75
C THR A 761 123.47 5.49 16.26
N GLY A 762 122.21 5.29 16.70
CA GLY A 762 121.82 5.31 18.11
C GLY A 762 121.67 6.71 18.71
N VAL A 763 121.72 7.76 17.88
CA VAL A 763 121.57 9.16 18.32
C VAL A 763 120.11 9.51 18.59
N LEU A 764 119.18 8.95 17.82
CA LEU A 764 117.74 9.07 18.03
C LEU A 764 117.16 7.69 18.36
N GLU A 765 116.21 7.64 19.29
CA GLU A 765 115.53 6.38 19.68
C GLU A 765 114.22 6.29 18.90
N GLU A 766 114.03 5.20 18.13
CA GLU A 766 112.76 4.92 17.46
C GLU A 766 111.77 4.24 18.42
N VAL A 767 110.56 4.79 18.50
CA VAL A 767 109.43 4.20 19.20
C VAL A 767 108.55 3.49 18.18
N LEU A 768 108.25 2.21 18.42
CA LEU A 768 107.41 1.39 17.53
C LEU A 768 105.95 1.90 17.53
N GLY A 769 105.66 2.81 16.61
CA GLY A 769 104.31 3.30 16.30
C GLY A 769 103.56 2.37 15.33
N ARG A 770 102.23 2.28 15.46
CA ARG A 770 101.40 1.31 14.70
C ARG A 770 101.38 1.51 13.18
N ARG A 771 101.80 2.66 12.62
CA ARG A 771 101.70 2.94 11.17
C ARG A 771 102.83 3.78 10.55
N CYS A 772 103.71 4.41 11.35
CA CYS A 772 104.86 5.18 10.85
C CYS A 772 105.99 5.09 11.88
N ARG A 773 107.26 5.17 11.43
CA ARG A 773 108.41 5.33 12.33
C ARG A 773 108.26 6.61 13.14
N GLN A 774 108.24 6.49 14.46
CA GLN A 774 108.14 7.60 15.40
C GLN A 774 109.44 7.67 16.20
N LEU A 775 109.87 8.87 16.55
CA LEU A 775 111.06 9.10 17.37
C LEU A 775 110.62 9.46 18.79
N SER A 776 111.31 8.91 19.78
CA SER A 776 111.06 9.23 21.19
C SER A 776 111.29 10.73 21.40
N VAL A 777 110.31 11.40 22.02
CA VAL A 777 110.44 12.81 22.44
C VAL A 777 111.69 13.01 23.29
N ARG A 778 112.09 12.04 24.12
CA ARG A 778 113.29 12.11 24.94
C ARG A 778 114.56 12.21 24.10
N SER A 779 114.71 11.33 23.11
CA SER A 779 115.87 11.34 22.20
C SER A 779 115.91 12.60 21.32
N LEU A 780 114.74 13.10 20.90
CA LEU A 780 114.63 14.35 20.14
C LEU A 780 115.04 15.57 20.98
N LEU A 781 114.55 15.66 22.22
CA LEU A 781 114.89 16.77 23.13
C LEU A 781 116.37 16.75 23.54
N ALA A 782 117.01 15.59 23.60
CA ALA A 782 118.45 15.50 23.81
C ALA A 782 119.24 15.93 22.55
N TRP A 783 118.73 15.61 21.36
CA TRP A 783 119.40 15.88 20.10
C TRP A 783 119.28 17.34 19.63
N ILE A 784 118.10 17.96 19.71
CA ILE A 784 117.83 19.33 19.21
C ILE A 784 118.78 20.41 19.78
N PRO A 785 119.08 20.46 21.09
CA PRO A 785 119.94 21.50 21.67
C PRO A 785 121.36 21.49 21.12
N THR A 786 121.90 20.30 20.78
CA THR A 786 123.27 20.16 20.26
C THR A 786 123.49 20.81 18.88
N ARG A 787 122.42 21.31 18.24
CA ARG A 787 122.49 22.04 16.96
C ARG A 787 122.22 23.54 17.05
N THR A 788 121.86 24.08 18.22
CA THR A 788 121.56 25.51 18.36
C THR A 788 122.80 26.40 18.62
N HIS A 789 124.02 25.88 18.42
CA HIS A 789 125.26 26.68 18.42
C HIS A 789 125.99 26.56 17.07
N ASN A 790 125.31 26.97 16.01
CA ASN A 790 125.99 27.44 14.81
C ASN A 790 125.15 28.60 14.22
N PRO A 791 125.59 29.87 14.35
CA PRO A 791 124.89 30.97 13.72
C PRO A 791 125.17 30.93 12.23
N LEU A 792 124.15 30.58 11.43
CA LEU A 792 123.83 31.13 10.12
C LEU A 792 122.41 30.72 9.75
#